data_AF-A0A8H4SPK9-F1
#
_entry.id   AF-A0A8H4SPK9-F1
#
_cell.length_a   1.000
_cell.length_b   1.000
_cell.length_c   1.000
_cell.angle_alpha   90.00
_cell.angle_beta   90.00
_cell.angle_gamma   90.00
#
_symmetry.space_group_name_H-M   'P 1'
#
loop_
_entity.id
_entity.type
_entity.pdbx_description
1 polymer ?
#
loop_
_entity_poly.entity_id
_entity_poly.type
_entity_poly.pdbx_seq_one_letter_code
_entity_poly.pdbx_strand_id
1 'polypeptide(L)'
;MHDVYSLTDPDLLAFIPRPALALLLVFPVSAVYESHRMAEDSLVDEYKGKGDTEPVLWWPQTIRNACGLMGLLHAVCNGNARSFIEEDSTLDVLIKKSIPLDPHGRARVLETTPDLANAHKEAATQGDTPAPAAEDDVELHYVCFAKGTDGGLWELDGRRKGPIRRGDLEDNEDVLSPKGLALGALKFLEREGLIPKRLDDIYMWDGIEEYSFCPQFNSVQSSINIMRIARWLLGGAREHVGLVLGNDASGKTTFLYRLKLGEAVQALPTIGFNVETIDHPDGEKVTLWDVGGCDAIRPLIRHYMARDKFLIFIQSCTDTDPDRVEFSLEYLRMGLNMMLEYEAKHMFIIFNKQDLLSEEARPKVVKDLKAKIEAEISPYTDRLDIKILDTPGLSALWGCQVHNVMDEIRKTLKPRNAAKDTKAEIEQREKGPSEEELCNRIRKANAESADAATFWELFLDGSLEEWDHYTHLRAGFFVMHDSFGRGLGLLECADEFMKHLNRLRDGNPERFRNTAHKTMTIFWLHQIQVAALEYQAHSHLDKFPSREAYADIVFSAPRLMNSGLWRAYYSKDLLFSQIAREKYSLPDLQPLPTIKQITPAPLQEKAVHDVDRLPRFAFSVVQKTLSSKLRRGGVAKQALEALQSSTMRLRASDFSVPPYSETQAYFWIQIIHAYTRSLEAEASESQFTTYEAFKSLFDIKGDEWREYYSQSTWESIAARMAFVTPDKKPLPNIFGLPSQARKDLARSQMVNAMNHRSANTDLPPSEDLDFLAAILIDEAKLIPESELNVASHASLINYLFNRLTEKTKSAATSTKRGDASLASSTALEMAEWTGLTQAMFWVQQIQIALAGRKEIVFEEFIKGNSVLAFEDLPFVYYSPQLWASIEARDGYVMPDRRGLSSIASGRAKH
;
A
#
# COMPACT_ATOMS: atom_id res chain seq x y z
N MET A 1 17.40 -20.87 1.67
CA MET A 1 17.83 -19.47 1.47
C MET A 1 16.93 -18.61 2.34
N HIS A 2 17.47 -17.63 3.05
CA HIS A 2 16.71 -16.74 3.95
C HIS A 2 16.96 -15.29 3.53
N ASP A 3 15.93 -14.45 3.60
CA ASP A 3 16.08 -13.01 3.39
C ASP A 3 16.80 -12.38 4.59
N VAL A 4 17.63 -11.38 4.30
CA VAL A 4 18.42 -10.65 5.30
C VAL A 4 17.87 -9.24 5.42
N TYR A 5 17.00 -9.02 6.40
CA TYR A 5 16.29 -7.73 6.58
C TYR A 5 17.21 -6.58 7.01
N SER A 6 18.35 -6.88 7.66
CA SER A 6 19.37 -5.88 7.98
C SER A 6 20.75 -6.54 8.11
N LEU A 7 21.80 -5.82 7.71
CA LEU A 7 23.20 -6.23 7.93
C LEU A 7 23.82 -5.61 9.19
N THR A 8 23.11 -4.70 9.86
CA THR A 8 23.64 -3.93 11.00
C THR A 8 22.82 -4.11 12.28
N ASP A 9 21.55 -4.50 12.18
CA ASP A 9 20.69 -4.77 13.33
C ASP A 9 20.86 -6.23 13.82
N PRO A 10 21.41 -6.45 15.03
CA PRO A 10 21.63 -7.79 15.57
C PRO A 10 20.34 -8.59 15.80
N ASP A 11 19.22 -7.94 16.12
CA ASP A 11 17.95 -8.61 16.41
C ASP A 11 17.31 -9.12 15.11
N LEU A 12 17.44 -8.36 14.02
CA LEU A 12 16.99 -8.78 12.69
C LEU A 12 17.91 -9.87 12.10
N LEU A 13 19.21 -9.82 12.39
CA LEU A 13 20.16 -10.88 11.99
C LEU A 13 19.94 -12.18 12.76
N ALA A 14 19.41 -12.12 13.99
CA ALA A 14 19.13 -13.30 14.81
C ALA A 14 18.03 -14.20 14.23
N PHE A 15 17.22 -13.72 13.29
CA PHE A 15 16.22 -14.53 12.57
C PHE A 15 16.83 -15.54 11.61
N ILE A 16 18.10 -15.37 11.23
CA ILE A 16 18.76 -16.22 10.23
C ILE A 16 19.44 -17.40 10.94
N PRO A 17 19.11 -18.65 10.56
CA PRO A 17 19.76 -19.83 11.12
C PRO A 17 21.29 -19.79 10.97
N ARG A 18 21.99 -20.11 12.06
CA ARG A 18 23.45 -20.13 12.12
C ARG A 18 23.97 -21.58 12.16
N PRO A 19 25.09 -21.92 11.50
CA PRO A 19 25.96 -21.00 10.76
C PRO A 19 25.42 -20.65 9.37
N ALA A 20 25.58 -19.39 8.97
CA ALA A 20 25.29 -18.92 7.62
C ALA A 20 26.42 -19.31 6.66
N LEU A 21 26.14 -20.17 5.67
CA LEU A 21 27.19 -20.79 4.84
C LEU A 21 27.72 -19.88 3.73
N ALA A 22 26.86 -19.00 3.20
CA ALA A 22 27.20 -18.02 2.18
C ALA A 22 26.22 -16.84 2.25
N LEU A 23 26.64 -15.68 1.75
CA LEU A 23 25.83 -14.47 1.62
C LEU A 23 25.86 -14.00 0.17
N LEU A 24 24.70 -13.91 -0.46
CA LEU A 24 24.52 -13.31 -1.78
C LEU A 24 24.07 -11.87 -1.63
N LEU A 25 24.86 -10.94 -2.17
CA LEU A 25 24.55 -9.52 -2.19
C LEU A 25 24.25 -9.10 -3.63
N VAL A 26 23.07 -8.51 -3.84
CA VAL A 26 22.72 -7.85 -5.10
C VAL A 26 22.89 -6.35 -4.95
N PHE A 27 23.54 -5.70 -5.91
CA PHE A 27 23.82 -4.27 -5.86
C PHE A 27 23.81 -3.65 -7.27
N PRO A 28 23.48 -2.34 -7.39
CA PRO A 28 23.54 -1.65 -8.68
C PRO A 28 24.99 -1.40 -9.10
N VAL A 29 25.30 -1.69 -10.36
CA VAL A 29 26.61 -1.45 -10.96
C VAL A 29 26.74 0.04 -11.25
N SER A 30 27.39 0.77 -10.34
CA SER A 30 27.66 2.20 -10.51
C SER A 30 28.98 2.44 -11.26
N ALA A 31 29.13 3.64 -11.86
CA ALA A 31 30.40 4.06 -12.44
C ALA A 31 31.54 4.10 -11.40
N VAL A 32 31.21 4.39 -10.14
CA VAL A 32 32.15 4.37 -9.01
C VAL A 32 32.64 2.94 -8.78
N TYR A 33 31.73 1.96 -8.71
CA TYR A 33 32.06 0.56 -8.59
C TYR A 33 32.89 0.06 -9.78
N GLU A 34 32.50 0.37 -11.02
CA GLU A 34 33.29 -0.05 -12.18
C GLU A 34 34.69 0.56 -12.17
N SER A 35 34.83 1.84 -11.79
CA SER A 35 36.15 2.48 -11.70
C SER A 35 37.03 1.85 -10.61
N HIS A 36 36.45 1.52 -9.44
CA HIS A 36 37.17 0.85 -8.36
C HIS A 36 37.51 -0.59 -8.70
N ARG A 37 36.58 -1.34 -9.29
CA ARG A 37 36.81 -2.70 -9.77
C ARG A 37 37.91 -2.73 -10.83
N MET A 38 37.85 -1.86 -11.84
CA MET A 38 38.90 -1.75 -12.86
C MET A 38 40.25 -1.36 -12.26
N ALA A 39 40.28 -0.47 -11.25
CA ALA A 39 41.50 -0.11 -10.55
C ALA A 39 42.07 -1.29 -9.74
N GLU A 40 41.24 -2.00 -8.95
CA GLU A 40 41.65 -3.17 -8.16
C GLU A 40 42.10 -4.32 -9.08
N ASP A 41 41.33 -4.62 -10.13
CA ASP A 41 41.67 -5.65 -11.13
C ASP A 41 42.92 -5.27 -11.95
N SER A 42 43.23 -3.98 -12.15
CA SER A 42 44.45 -3.56 -12.87
C SER A 42 45.74 -3.91 -12.13
N LEU A 43 45.65 -4.08 -10.81
CA LEU A 43 46.78 -4.36 -9.93
C LEU A 43 47.04 -5.86 -9.72
N VAL A 44 46.17 -6.72 -10.27
CA VAL A 44 46.20 -8.17 -10.03
C VAL A 44 46.23 -8.94 -11.36
N ASP A 45 47.03 -9.99 -11.41
CA ASP A 45 47.07 -10.93 -12.52
C ASP A 45 45.80 -11.79 -12.58
N GLU A 46 45.44 -12.28 -13.77
CA GLU A 46 44.34 -13.22 -13.92
C GLU A 46 44.56 -14.49 -13.09
N TYR A 47 43.50 -14.92 -12.42
CA TYR A 47 43.51 -16.13 -11.62
C TYR A 47 43.72 -17.37 -12.51
N LYS A 48 44.64 -18.23 -12.09
CA LYS A 48 45.03 -19.45 -12.83
C LYS A 48 44.94 -20.71 -11.95
N GLY A 49 44.22 -20.62 -10.83
CA GLY A 49 43.99 -21.75 -9.92
C GLY A 49 43.32 -22.92 -10.64
N LYS A 50 43.76 -24.14 -10.30
CA LYS A 50 43.13 -25.40 -10.70
C LYS A 50 43.52 -26.53 -9.74
N GLY A 51 42.66 -27.53 -9.63
CA GLY A 51 42.89 -28.75 -8.84
C GLY A 51 42.28 -28.69 -7.43
N ASP A 52 42.27 -29.85 -6.76
CA ASP A 52 41.56 -30.05 -5.49
C ASP A 52 42.12 -29.24 -4.31
N THR A 53 43.30 -28.63 -4.47
CA THR A 53 43.96 -27.83 -3.44
C THR A 53 43.47 -26.38 -3.37
N GLU A 54 42.57 -25.97 -4.26
CA GLU A 54 42.03 -24.61 -4.23
C GLU A 54 41.11 -24.38 -3.02
N PRO A 55 41.25 -23.23 -2.34
CA PRO A 55 40.40 -22.90 -1.19
C PRO A 55 38.95 -22.59 -1.59
N VAL A 56 38.75 -22.15 -2.83
CA VAL A 56 37.45 -21.85 -3.43
C VAL A 56 37.43 -22.24 -4.91
N LEU A 57 36.29 -22.74 -5.37
CA LEU A 57 35.98 -22.99 -6.76
C LEU A 57 35.26 -21.76 -7.35
N TRP A 58 35.96 -21.08 -8.27
CA TRP A 58 35.48 -19.86 -8.92
C TRP A 58 35.37 -20.04 -10.43
N TRP A 59 34.35 -19.41 -11.01
CA TRP A 59 34.06 -19.37 -12.45
C TRP A 59 33.98 -17.92 -12.92
N PRO A 60 34.64 -17.56 -14.04
CA PRO A 60 34.43 -16.29 -14.69
C PRO A 60 33.07 -16.30 -15.38
N GLN A 61 32.40 -15.15 -15.37
CA GLN A 61 31.13 -14.97 -16.04
C GLN A 61 31.38 -14.62 -17.51
N THR A 62 31.07 -15.57 -18.38
CA THR A 62 31.11 -15.40 -19.85
C THR A 62 29.70 -15.34 -20.46
N ILE A 63 28.68 -15.71 -19.68
CA ILE A 63 27.27 -15.71 -20.09
C ILE A 63 26.62 -14.39 -19.64
N ARG A 64 26.07 -13.63 -20.60
CA ARG A 64 25.35 -12.38 -20.32
C ARG A 64 24.11 -12.68 -19.47
N ASN A 65 23.81 -11.81 -18.50
CA ASN A 65 22.66 -11.91 -17.58
C ASN A 65 22.63 -13.17 -16.69
N ALA A 66 23.75 -13.88 -16.56
CA ALA A 66 23.87 -15.05 -15.69
C ALA A 66 24.37 -14.74 -14.28
N CYS A 67 24.51 -13.46 -13.87
CA CYS A 67 25.14 -13.08 -12.60
C CYS A 67 24.48 -13.74 -11.37
N GLY A 68 23.15 -13.88 -11.36
CA GLY A 68 22.43 -14.61 -10.30
C GLY A 68 22.75 -16.10 -10.25
N LEU A 69 22.88 -16.74 -11.42
CA LEU A 69 23.33 -18.13 -11.52
C LEU A 69 24.78 -18.29 -11.04
N MET A 70 25.67 -17.36 -11.42
CA MET A 70 27.06 -17.36 -10.98
C MET A 70 27.18 -17.20 -9.48
N GLY A 71 26.42 -16.27 -8.88
CA GLY A 71 26.36 -16.09 -7.44
C GLY A 71 25.90 -17.37 -6.73
N LEU A 72 24.81 -17.99 -7.21
CA LEU A 72 24.32 -19.25 -6.63
C LEU A 72 25.35 -20.37 -6.72
N LEU A 73 25.98 -20.57 -7.88
CA LEU A 73 27.06 -21.55 -8.05
C LEU A 73 28.22 -21.28 -7.09
N HIS A 74 28.65 -20.03 -6.96
CA HIS A 74 29.69 -19.63 -6.02
C HIS A 74 29.29 -19.89 -4.57
N ALA A 75 28.02 -19.74 -4.21
CA ALA A 75 27.52 -20.01 -2.86
C ALA A 75 27.48 -21.52 -2.54
N VAL A 76 26.92 -22.34 -3.43
CA VAL A 76 26.69 -23.77 -3.15
C VAL A 76 27.94 -24.63 -3.38
N CYS A 77 28.85 -24.23 -4.26
CA CYS A 77 30.05 -25.01 -4.59
C CYS A 77 31.23 -24.75 -3.66
N ASN A 78 31.10 -23.87 -2.67
CA ASN A 78 32.17 -23.45 -1.77
C ASN A 78 31.86 -23.68 -0.29
N GLY A 79 32.90 -23.75 0.52
CA GLY A 79 32.79 -23.95 1.97
C GLY A 79 32.00 -25.19 2.35
N ASN A 80 31.31 -25.10 3.49
CA ASN A 80 30.49 -26.19 4.01
C ASN A 80 29.20 -26.41 3.19
N ALA A 81 28.81 -25.49 2.31
CA ALA A 81 27.64 -25.71 1.44
C ALA A 81 27.88 -26.86 0.45
N ARG A 82 29.13 -27.02 0.01
CA ARG A 82 29.54 -28.07 -0.94
C ARG A 82 29.27 -29.49 -0.44
N SER A 83 29.27 -29.73 0.88
CA SER A 83 29.03 -31.06 1.44
C SER A 83 27.57 -31.51 1.38
N PHE A 84 26.64 -30.61 1.06
CA PHE A 84 25.21 -30.93 0.90
C PHE A 84 24.83 -31.30 -0.54
N ILE A 85 25.79 -31.25 -1.47
CA ILE A 85 25.54 -31.63 -2.87
C ILE A 85 25.46 -33.15 -2.97
N GLU A 86 24.35 -33.64 -3.52
CA GLU A 86 24.13 -35.07 -3.74
C GLU A 86 25.12 -35.63 -4.76
N GLU A 87 25.71 -36.79 -4.46
CA GLU A 87 26.60 -37.51 -5.35
C GLU A 87 25.89 -37.86 -6.67
N ASP A 88 26.59 -37.73 -7.78
CA ASP A 88 26.09 -37.96 -9.16
C ASP A 88 24.98 -37.01 -9.63
N SER A 89 24.62 -35.99 -8.84
CA SER A 89 23.76 -34.90 -9.31
C SER A 89 24.43 -34.12 -10.46
N THR A 90 23.62 -33.41 -11.26
CA THR A 90 24.12 -32.53 -12.34
C THR A 90 25.19 -31.56 -11.83
N LEU A 91 25.01 -31.04 -10.62
CA LEU A 91 25.94 -30.10 -9.98
C LEU A 91 27.23 -30.79 -9.50
N ASP A 92 27.15 -32.00 -8.94
CA ASP A 92 28.33 -32.79 -8.56
C ASP A 92 29.19 -33.15 -9.78
N VAL A 93 28.55 -33.60 -10.87
CA VAL A 93 29.22 -33.87 -12.15
C VAL A 93 29.87 -32.60 -12.71
N LEU A 94 29.19 -31.46 -12.62
CA LEU A 94 29.71 -30.16 -13.06
C LEU A 94 30.96 -29.75 -12.26
N ILE A 95 30.92 -29.92 -10.94
CA ILE A 95 32.05 -29.62 -10.03
C ILE A 95 33.23 -30.53 -10.34
N LYS A 96 33.03 -31.86 -10.39
CA LYS A 96 34.08 -32.84 -10.71
C LYS A 96 34.77 -32.56 -12.05
N LYS A 97 34.01 -32.10 -13.06
CA LYS A 97 34.55 -31.65 -14.35
C LYS A 97 35.30 -30.31 -14.28
N SER A 98 34.88 -29.41 -13.40
CA SER A 98 35.42 -28.04 -13.30
C SER A 98 36.72 -27.95 -12.48
N ILE A 99 36.90 -28.80 -11.46
CA ILE A 99 38.09 -28.77 -10.59
C ILE A 99 39.42 -28.85 -11.37
N PRO A 100 39.65 -29.81 -12.29
CA PRO A 100 40.95 -29.94 -12.96
C PRO A 100 41.23 -28.84 -13.99
N LEU A 101 40.23 -28.01 -14.31
CA LEU A 101 40.30 -26.99 -15.35
C LEU A 101 40.72 -25.63 -14.78
N ASP A 102 41.35 -24.82 -15.63
CA ASP A 102 41.55 -23.40 -15.36
C ASP A 102 40.22 -22.61 -15.49
N PRO A 103 40.15 -21.34 -15.07
CA PRO A 103 38.90 -20.57 -15.11
C PRO A 103 38.23 -20.48 -16.48
N HIS A 104 38.99 -20.42 -17.57
CA HIS A 104 38.41 -20.41 -18.92
C HIS A 104 37.84 -21.78 -19.30
N GLY A 105 38.53 -22.87 -18.94
CA GLY A 105 38.01 -24.22 -19.10
C GLY A 105 36.74 -24.43 -18.29
N ARG A 106 36.67 -23.92 -17.07
CA ARG A 106 35.48 -23.94 -16.21
C ARG A 106 34.28 -23.22 -16.82
N ALA A 107 34.48 -22.01 -17.36
CA ALA A 107 33.44 -21.28 -18.06
C ALA A 107 32.91 -22.05 -19.28
N ARG A 108 33.79 -22.69 -20.06
CA ARG A 108 33.37 -23.55 -21.18
C ARG A 108 32.51 -24.72 -20.75
N VAL A 109 32.77 -25.32 -19.59
CA VAL A 109 31.91 -26.38 -19.05
C VAL A 109 30.50 -25.82 -18.75
N LEU A 110 30.39 -24.63 -18.15
CA LEU A 110 29.09 -23.97 -17.93
C LEU A 110 28.36 -23.70 -19.25
N GLU A 111 29.06 -23.12 -20.24
CA GLU A 111 28.51 -22.78 -21.56
C GLU A 111 28.00 -24.02 -22.33
N THR A 112 28.59 -25.19 -22.08
CA THR A 112 28.30 -26.43 -22.82
C THR A 112 27.45 -27.42 -22.03
N THR A 113 26.94 -27.06 -20.85
CA THR A 113 26.07 -27.92 -20.02
C THR A 113 24.59 -27.57 -20.27
N PRO A 114 23.85 -28.38 -21.06
CA PRO A 114 22.47 -28.05 -21.44
C PRO A 114 21.50 -28.05 -20.26
N ASP A 115 21.70 -28.96 -19.31
CA ASP A 115 20.84 -29.09 -18.13
C ASP A 115 20.85 -27.82 -17.27
N LEU A 116 22.03 -27.19 -17.13
CA LEU A 116 22.19 -25.93 -16.42
C LEU A 116 21.53 -24.76 -17.15
N ALA A 117 21.70 -24.70 -18.48
CA ALA A 117 21.06 -23.68 -19.32
C ALA A 117 19.53 -23.80 -19.32
N ASN A 118 18.99 -25.03 -19.35
CA ASN A 118 17.56 -25.30 -19.27
C ASN A 118 16.99 -24.90 -17.91
N ALA A 119 17.64 -25.30 -16.82
CA ALA A 119 17.22 -24.93 -15.46
C ALA A 119 17.23 -23.41 -15.25
N HIS A 120 18.26 -22.71 -15.76
CA HIS A 120 18.35 -21.26 -15.70
C HIS A 120 17.24 -20.56 -16.50
N LYS A 121 16.99 -21.04 -17.73
CA LYS A 121 15.94 -20.50 -18.60
C LYS A 121 14.53 -20.72 -18.01
N GLU A 122 14.27 -21.90 -17.47
CA GLU A 122 13.01 -22.23 -16.81
C GLU A 122 12.75 -21.30 -15.62
N ALA A 123 13.75 -21.14 -14.74
CA ALA A 123 13.66 -20.24 -13.59
C ALA A 123 13.46 -18.76 -13.99
N ALA A 124 14.12 -18.30 -15.06
CA ALA A 124 14.00 -16.94 -15.54
C ALA A 124 12.58 -16.59 -16.06
N THR A 125 11.81 -17.58 -16.55
CA THR A 125 10.47 -17.36 -17.14
C THR A 125 9.31 -17.35 -16.13
N GLN A 126 9.57 -17.56 -14.84
CA GLN A 126 8.55 -17.85 -13.82
C GLN A 126 8.36 -16.75 -12.76
N GLY A 127 9.01 -15.59 -12.92
CA GLY A 127 8.94 -14.47 -11.96
C GLY A 127 7.73 -13.54 -12.14
N ASP A 128 7.46 -12.72 -11.12
CA ASP A 128 6.40 -11.69 -11.12
C ASP A 128 6.70 -10.49 -12.04
N THR A 129 7.86 -10.52 -12.72
CA THR A 129 8.21 -9.60 -13.82
C THR A 129 8.55 -10.40 -15.07
N PRO A 130 8.19 -9.90 -16.26
CA PRO A 130 8.59 -10.53 -17.51
C PRO A 130 10.12 -10.58 -17.57
N ALA A 131 10.66 -11.75 -17.91
CA ALA A 131 12.10 -11.91 -18.13
C ALA A 131 12.58 -10.85 -19.14
N PRO A 132 13.59 -10.05 -18.81
CA PRO A 132 14.16 -9.10 -19.77
C PRO A 132 14.63 -9.85 -21.02
N ALA A 133 14.65 -9.19 -22.17
CA ALA A 133 15.21 -9.78 -23.36
C ALA A 133 16.69 -10.12 -23.11
N ALA A 134 17.20 -11.18 -23.74
CA ALA A 134 18.60 -11.58 -23.58
C ALA A 134 19.61 -10.47 -23.96
N GLU A 135 19.14 -9.48 -24.71
CA GLU A 135 19.92 -8.34 -25.22
C GLU A 135 19.91 -7.11 -24.28
N ASP A 136 19.06 -7.10 -23.25
CA ASP A 136 18.87 -5.97 -22.34
C ASP A 136 20.08 -5.80 -21.41
N ASP A 137 20.45 -4.54 -21.15
CA ASP A 137 21.50 -4.18 -20.20
C ASP A 137 20.95 -4.21 -18.77
N VAL A 138 21.35 -5.22 -18.00
CA VAL A 138 20.98 -5.37 -16.59
C VAL A 138 21.92 -4.54 -15.72
N GLU A 139 21.37 -3.54 -15.03
CA GLU A 139 22.11 -2.61 -14.16
C GLU A 139 22.42 -3.18 -12.76
N LEU A 140 21.94 -4.39 -12.44
CA LEU A 140 22.16 -5.08 -11.16
C LEU A 140 23.17 -6.23 -11.29
N HIS A 141 24.01 -6.41 -10.27
CA HIS A 141 24.99 -7.48 -10.22
C HIS A 141 24.97 -8.23 -8.89
N TYR A 142 25.32 -9.51 -8.94
CA TYR A 142 25.42 -10.37 -7.77
C TYR A 142 26.89 -10.59 -7.41
N VAL A 143 27.19 -10.48 -6.11
CA VAL A 143 28.45 -10.93 -5.52
C VAL A 143 28.16 -11.91 -4.40
N CYS A 144 28.98 -12.96 -4.32
CA CYS A 144 28.87 -13.99 -3.29
C CYS A 144 30.00 -13.86 -2.28
N PHE A 145 29.68 -13.93 -0.99
CA PHE A 145 30.64 -14.09 0.09
C PHE A 145 30.52 -15.49 0.68
N ALA A 146 31.62 -16.25 0.71
CA ALA A 146 31.64 -17.61 1.25
C ALA A 146 32.93 -17.86 2.04
N LYS A 147 32.84 -18.73 3.06
CA LYS A 147 34.02 -19.20 3.81
C LYS A 147 34.68 -20.34 3.03
N GLY A 148 35.94 -20.17 2.66
CA GLY A 148 36.74 -21.17 1.94
C GLY A 148 37.15 -22.33 2.85
N THR A 149 37.69 -23.39 2.25
CA THR A 149 38.23 -24.54 3.00
C THR A 149 39.48 -24.19 3.81
N ASP A 150 40.10 -23.05 3.52
CA ASP A 150 41.24 -22.48 4.25
C ASP A 150 40.83 -21.60 5.43
N GLY A 151 39.52 -21.50 5.73
CA GLY A 151 38.99 -20.62 6.78
C GLY A 151 38.90 -19.15 6.39
N GLY A 152 39.35 -18.79 5.18
CA GLY A 152 39.27 -17.43 4.66
C GLY A 152 37.85 -17.05 4.25
N LEU A 153 37.49 -15.78 4.39
CA LEU A 153 36.31 -15.19 3.75
C LEU A 153 36.68 -14.76 2.32
N TRP A 154 35.93 -15.26 1.34
CA TRP A 154 36.16 -15.00 -0.07
C TRP A 154 35.00 -14.23 -0.70
N GLU A 155 35.33 -13.18 -1.44
CA GLU A 155 34.44 -12.48 -2.36
C GLU A 155 34.57 -13.11 -3.75
N LEU A 156 33.44 -13.63 -4.25
CA LEU A 156 33.33 -14.37 -5.47
C LEU A 156 32.42 -13.59 -6.43
N ASP A 157 33.06 -12.94 -7.40
CA ASP A 157 32.42 -12.15 -8.45
C ASP A 157 32.93 -12.66 -9.80
N GLY A 158 32.04 -13.13 -10.66
CA GLY A 158 32.41 -13.66 -11.98
C GLY A 158 32.93 -12.63 -12.97
N ARG A 159 32.73 -11.32 -12.75
CA ARG A 159 33.19 -10.24 -13.64
C ARG A 159 34.62 -9.79 -13.35
N ARG A 160 35.21 -10.24 -12.24
CA ARG A 160 36.59 -9.92 -11.84
C ARG A 160 37.61 -10.84 -12.49
N LYS A 161 38.89 -10.49 -12.35
CA LYS A 161 40.01 -11.34 -12.78
C LYS A 161 40.21 -12.61 -11.93
N GLY A 162 39.51 -12.75 -10.80
CA GLY A 162 39.61 -13.88 -9.90
C GLY A 162 38.83 -13.70 -8.59
N PRO A 163 38.77 -14.75 -7.75
CA PRO A 163 38.22 -14.65 -6.40
C PRO A 163 39.14 -13.82 -5.49
N ILE A 164 38.57 -13.06 -4.55
CA ILE A 164 39.32 -12.18 -3.64
C ILE A 164 39.19 -12.66 -2.20
N ARG A 165 40.31 -12.97 -1.55
CA ARG A 165 40.32 -13.25 -0.10
C ARG A 165 40.26 -11.93 0.68
N ARG A 166 39.27 -11.79 1.55
CA ARG A 166 39.01 -10.58 2.35
C ARG A 166 39.58 -10.63 3.77
N GLY A 167 39.84 -11.82 4.29
CA GLY A 167 40.45 -12.05 5.60
C GLY A 167 40.12 -13.43 6.14
N ASP A 168 40.40 -13.68 7.41
CA ASP A 168 40.21 -14.99 8.06
C ASP A 168 39.05 -14.97 9.06
N LEU A 169 38.26 -16.04 9.06
CA LEU A 169 37.18 -16.27 10.00
C LEU A 169 37.52 -17.45 10.91
N GLU A 170 37.32 -17.26 12.21
CA GLU A 170 37.50 -18.32 13.22
C GLU A 170 36.48 -19.44 13.03
N ASP A 171 36.70 -20.62 13.58
CA ASP A 171 35.84 -21.80 13.35
C ASP A 171 34.38 -21.58 13.77
N ASN A 172 34.15 -20.76 14.80
CA ASN A 172 32.83 -20.35 15.28
C ASN A 172 32.24 -19.14 14.52
N GLU A 173 32.99 -18.52 13.63
CA GLU A 173 32.56 -17.37 12.83
C GLU A 173 32.12 -17.81 11.43
N ASP A 174 31.01 -17.23 10.98
CA ASP A 174 30.45 -17.42 9.64
C ASP A 174 30.35 -16.08 8.89
N VAL A 175 29.78 -16.08 7.69
CA VAL A 175 29.71 -14.90 6.82
C VAL A 175 28.83 -13.75 7.38
N LEU A 176 27.94 -14.04 8.34
CA LEU A 176 27.06 -13.07 9.02
C LEU A 176 27.53 -12.76 10.46
N SER A 177 28.71 -13.23 10.85
CA SER A 177 29.34 -12.82 12.12
C SER A 177 29.75 -11.35 12.03
N PRO A 178 29.92 -10.63 13.16
CA PRO A 178 30.37 -9.24 13.14
C PRO A 178 31.66 -9.05 12.33
N LYS A 179 32.62 -9.98 12.46
CA LYS A 179 33.86 -9.98 11.68
C LYS A 179 33.64 -10.37 10.22
N GLY A 180 32.77 -11.34 9.94
CA GLY A 180 32.36 -11.72 8.58
C GLY A 180 31.76 -10.55 7.80
N LEU A 181 30.85 -9.81 8.42
CA LEU A 181 30.23 -8.62 7.84
C LEU A 181 31.23 -7.48 7.65
N ALA A 182 32.07 -7.21 8.64
CA ALA A 182 33.09 -6.16 8.60
C ALA A 182 34.22 -6.44 7.60
N LEU A 183 34.51 -7.71 7.27
CA LEU A 183 35.48 -8.07 6.23
C LEU A 183 34.84 -8.20 4.85
N GLY A 184 33.57 -8.62 4.78
CA GLY A 184 32.82 -8.90 3.56
C GLY A 184 31.85 -7.78 3.19
N ALA A 185 30.56 -8.03 3.38
CA ALA A 185 29.49 -7.22 2.82
C ALA A 185 29.49 -5.75 3.26
N LEU A 186 29.73 -5.43 4.55
CA LEU A 186 29.72 -4.03 5.00
C LEU A 186 30.91 -3.26 4.42
N LYS A 187 32.10 -3.87 4.38
CA LYS A 187 33.29 -3.23 3.79
C LYS A 187 33.18 -3.10 2.28
N PHE A 188 32.53 -4.05 1.63
CA PHE A 188 32.17 -3.94 0.21
C PHE A 188 31.28 -2.72 0.00
N LEU A 189 30.16 -2.60 0.73
CA LEU A 189 29.26 -1.46 0.64
C LEU A 189 29.96 -0.13 0.97
N GLU A 190 30.81 -0.07 2.01
CA GLU A 190 31.58 1.12 2.37
C GLU A 190 32.52 1.57 1.24
N ARG A 191 33.28 0.63 0.68
CA ARG A 191 34.22 0.90 -0.43
C ARG A 191 33.50 1.39 -1.68
N GLU A 192 32.34 0.82 -1.99
CA GLU A 192 31.55 1.22 -3.14
C GLU A 192 30.78 2.54 -2.92
N GLY A 193 30.97 3.21 -1.76
CA GLY A 193 30.36 4.50 -1.44
C GLY A 193 28.91 4.39 -0.98
N LEU A 194 28.52 3.21 -0.48
CA LEU A 194 27.15 2.86 -0.07
C LEU A 194 26.95 2.95 1.47
N ILE A 195 27.95 3.38 2.25
CA ILE A 195 27.88 3.63 3.71
C ILE A 195 28.50 5.01 4.09
N PRO A 196 27.94 5.82 5.04
CA PRO A 196 28.48 7.12 5.48
C PRO A 196 29.64 7.02 6.50
N LYS A 197 30.44 8.09 6.65
CA LYS A 197 31.83 8.06 7.19
C LYS A 197 32.07 8.33 8.71
N ARG A 198 31.10 8.28 9.65
CA ARG A 198 31.39 8.42 11.11
C ARG A 198 30.47 7.59 12.02
N LEU A 199 31.02 7.16 13.17
CA LEU A 199 30.40 6.24 14.13
C LEU A 199 29.53 6.89 15.23
N ASP A 200 29.55 8.21 15.40
CA ASP A 200 28.72 8.92 16.39
C ASP A 200 27.40 9.47 15.77
N ASP A 201 27.16 9.19 14.48
CA ASP A 201 25.97 9.59 13.71
C ASP A 201 24.84 8.53 13.74
N ILE A 202 24.78 7.71 14.80
CA ILE A 202 23.75 6.68 14.95
C ILE A 202 22.57 7.26 15.73
N TYR A 203 21.84 8.18 15.11
CA TYR A 203 20.39 8.38 15.23
C TYR A 203 19.89 9.10 13.97
N MET A 204 19.12 8.35 13.17
CA MET A 204 18.33 8.73 11.98
C MET A 204 18.83 9.94 11.19
N TRP A 205 19.80 9.70 10.31
CA TRP A 205 19.71 10.21 8.96
C TRP A 205 18.57 9.46 8.26
N ASP A 206 17.51 10.16 7.86
CA ASP A 206 16.40 9.64 7.03
C ASP A 206 16.84 9.43 5.56
N GLY A 207 18.03 8.86 5.44
CA GLY A 207 18.81 8.73 4.22
C GLY A 207 19.88 7.65 4.31
N ILE A 208 19.68 6.63 5.18
CA ILE A 208 20.11 5.22 5.06
C ILE A 208 19.39 4.37 6.15
N GLU A 209 18.11 4.08 5.90
CA GLU A 209 17.45 2.77 6.10
C GLU A 209 16.79 2.54 4.71
N GLU A 210 17.10 1.57 3.84
CA GLU A 210 17.67 0.24 3.96
C GLU A 210 18.71 0.01 2.83
N TYR A 211 19.94 -0.39 3.16
CA TYR A 211 20.71 -1.30 2.29
C TYR A 211 20.63 -2.71 2.88
N SER A 212 19.40 -3.20 2.92
CA SER A 212 19.00 -4.56 2.60
C SER A 212 17.86 -4.40 1.61
N PHE A 213 17.95 -5.04 0.45
CA PHE A 213 16.79 -5.42 -0.36
C PHE A 213 15.80 -4.32 -0.77
N CYS A 214 15.92 -3.86 -2.02
CA CYS A 214 14.80 -3.56 -2.92
C CYS A 214 13.39 -3.43 -2.27
N PRO A 215 12.88 -2.21 -2.02
CA PRO A 215 11.48 -1.98 -1.64
C PRO A 215 10.51 -2.01 -2.84
N GLN A 216 10.93 -2.61 -3.97
CA GLN A 216 10.06 -2.95 -5.10
C GLN A 216 10.37 -4.36 -5.62
N PHE A 217 10.39 -5.33 -4.73
CA PHE A 217 9.64 -6.55 -4.97
C PHE A 217 8.88 -6.89 -3.70
N ASN A 218 7.56 -6.79 -3.76
CA ASN A 218 6.74 -7.77 -3.06
C ASN A 218 7.13 -9.15 -3.61
N SER A 219 8.16 -9.78 -3.05
CA SER A 219 8.37 -11.23 -3.16
C SER A 219 7.69 -11.97 -2.00
N VAL A 220 6.96 -11.28 -1.11
CA VAL A 220 5.84 -11.91 -0.39
C VAL A 220 4.62 -12.00 -1.30
N GLN A 221 4.79 -12.53 -2.51
CA GLN A 221 3.67 -12.95 -3.35
C GLN A 221 3.99 -14.03 -4.39
N SER A 222 5.26 -14.35 -4.67
CA SER A 222 5.57 -15.51 -5.51
C SER A 222 5.24 -16.85 -4.82
N SER A 223 5.28 -16.92 -3.48
CA SER A 223 4.90 -18.15 -2.74
C SER A 223 3.41 -18.21 -2.36
N ILE A 224 2.67 -17.10 -2.35
CA ILE A 224 1.27 -17.03 -1.88
C ILE A 224 0.27 -17.03 -3.04
N ASN A 225 0.65 -16.55 -4.23
CA ASN A 225 -0.30 -16.43 -5.36
C ASN A 225 -0.55 -17.73 -6.14
N ILE A 226 0.36 -18.71 -6.14
CA ILE A 226 0.13 -20.00 -6.83
C ILE A 226 -1.03 -20.80 -6.19
N MET A 227 -1.19 -20.77 -4.87
CA MET A 227 -2.25 -21.54 -4.18
C MET A 227 -3.64 -20.87 -4.21
N ARG A 228 -3.74 -19.55 -4.42
CA ARG A 228 -5.02 -18.81 -4.38
C ARG A 228 -5.77 -18.81 -5.72
N ILE A 229 -5.06 -18.91 -6.85
CA ILE A 229 -5.65 -18.97 -8.19
C ILE A 229 -6.34 -20.34 -8.44
N ALA A 230 -5.79 -21.43 -7.89
CA ALA A 230 -6.42 -22.75 -7.92
C ALA A 230 -7.77 -22.81 -7.15
N ARG A 231 -7.97 -21.91 -6.17
CA ARG A 231 -9.15 -21.87 -5.29
C ARG A 231 -10.33 -21.09 -5.86
N TRP A 232 -10.08 -20.23 -6.85
CA TRP A 232 -11.10 -19.42 -7.51
C TRP A 232 -11.72 -20.13 -8.73
N LEU A 233 -11.00 -21.08 -9.35
CA LEU A 233 -11.42 -21.78 -10.56
C LEU A 233 -12.37 -22.98 -10.33
N LEU A 234 -12.53 -23.47 -9.09
CA LEU A 234 -13.35 -24.65 -8.77
C LEU A 234 -14.21 -24.35 -7.53
N GLY A 235 -15.51 -24.09 -7.72
CA GLY A 235 -16.41 -23.53 -6.71
C GLY A 235 -16.51 -24.27 -5.36
N GLY A 236 -16.71 -23.49 -4.30
CA GLY A 236 -17.40 -23.88 -3.07
C GLY A 236 -16.59 -24.68 -2.05
N ALA A 237 -15.70 -24.02 -1.30
CA ALA A 237 -15.11 -24.58 -0.08
C ALA A 237 -15.23 -23.57 1.07
N ARG A 238 -15.96 -23.93 2.15
CA ARG A 238 -15.93 -23.16 3.40
C ARG A 238 -14.52 -23.28 4.00
N GLU A 239 -13.93 -22.13 4.32
CA GLU A 239 -12.63 -22.05 4.97
C GLU A 239 -12.83 -21.75 6.46
N HIS A 240 -12.29 -22.60 7.33
CA HIS A 240 -12.30 -22.38 8.78
C HIS A 240 -10.91 -21.94 9.22
N VAL A 241 -10.81 -20.92 10.07
CA VAL A 241 -9.53 -20.40 10.57
C VAL A 241 -9.40 -20.68 12.07
N GLY A 242 -8.31 -21.33 12.47
CA GLY A 242 -8.05 -21.71 13.85
C GLY A 242 -6.67 -21.28 14.36
N LEU A 243 -6.57 -20.98 15.65
CA LEU A 243 -5.31 -20.67 16.33
C LEU A 243 -4.86 -21.88 17.15
N VAL A 244 -3.57 -22.24 17.08
CA VAL A 244 -2.98 -23.34 17.86
C VAL A 244 -2.13 -22.75 18.98
N LEU A 245 -2.57 -22.94 20.21
CA LEU A 245 -1.90 -22.51 21.45
C LEU A 245 -1.45 -23.73 22.26
N GLY A 246 -0.64 -23.47 23.28
CA GLY A 246 0.01 -24.49 24.11
C GLY A 246 1.44 -24.10 24.46
N ASN A 247 1.98 -24.70 25.52
CA ASN A 247 3.29 -24.36 26.04
C ASN A 247 4.43 -24.63 25.05
N ASP A 248 5.63 -24.12 25.33
CA ASP A 248 6.83 -24.46 24.56
C ASP A 248 7.02 -25.99 24.50
N ALA A 249 7.53 -26.49 23.37
CA ALA A 249 7.69 -27.92 23.10
C ALA A 249 6.42 -28.78 23.26
N SER A 250 5.19 -28.23 23.32
CA SER A 250 3.97 -29.05 23.42
C SER A 250 3.63 -29.83 22.14
N GLY A 251 4.36 -29.56 21.04
CA GLY A 251 4.25 -30.24 19.76
C GLY A 251 3.26 -29.60 18.78
N LYS A 252 3.02 -28.29 18.89
CA LYS A 252 2.12 -27.53 18.02
C LYS A 252 2.56 -27.53 16.55
N THR A 253 3.81 -27.18 16.31
CA THR A 253 4.43 -27.19 14.97
C THR A 253 4.48 -28.59 14.38
N THR A 254 4.80 -29.58 15.22
CA THR A 254 4.76 -30.99 14.81
C THR A 254 3.33 -31.42 14.45
N PHE A 255 2.32 -30.98 15.19
CA PHE A 255 0.92 -31.26 14.90
C PHE A 255 0.48 -30.61 13.58
N LEU A 256 0.88 -29.35 13.35
CA LEU A 256 0.62 -28.61 12.12
C LEU A 256 1.27 -29.26 10.89
N TYR A 257 2.57 -29.55 10.95
CA TYR A 257 3.30 -30.18 9.85
C TYR A 257 2.85 -31.60 9.58
N ARG A 258 2.47 -32.35 10.62
CA ARG A 258 1.90 -33.69 10.43
C ARG A 258 0.61 -33.64 9.62
N LEU A 259 -0.25 -32.66 9.86
CA LEU A 259 -1.49 -32.48 9.10
C LEU A 259 -1.25 -32.01 7.66
N LYS A 260 -0.22 -31.18 7.44
CA LYS A 260 0.10 -30.61 6.13
C LYS A 260 0.89 -31.56 5.22
N LEU A 261 1.89 -32.23 5.78
CA LEU A 261 2.91 -32.99 5.03
C LEU A 261 2.73 -34.50 5.14
N GLY A 262 1.92 -35.00 6.09
CA GLY A 262 1.70 -36.44 6.29
C GLY A 262 2.87 -37.21 6.93
N GLU A 263 4.05 -36.61 7.02
CA GLU A 263 5.30 -37.25 7.49
C GLU A 263 5.77 -36.76 8.87
N ALA A 264 6.69 -37.51 9.49
CA ALA A 264 7.26 -37.19 10.79
C ALA A 264 8.34 -36.11 10.67
N VAL A 265 8.00 -34.86 10.96
CA VAL A 265 8.96 -33.75 10.96
C VAL A 265 9.39 -33.43 12.40
N GLN A 266 10.69 -33.54 12.69
CA GLN A 266 11.25 -33.10 13.97
C GLN A 266 11.27 -31.57 13.99
N ALA A 267 10.40 -30.96 14.79
CA ALA A 267 10.27 -29.50 14.86
C ALA A 267 11.26 -28.87 15.84
N LEU A 268 11.95 -27.82 15.40
CA LEU A 268 12.69 -26.90 16.26
C LEU A 268 11.71 -25.91 16.96
N PRO A 269 12.06 -25.33 18.13
CA PRO A 269 11.20 -24.37 18.83
C PRO A 269 10.83 -23.16 17.95
N THR A 270 9.53 -22.88 17.80
CA THR A 270 9.02 -21.80 16.96
C THR A 270 9.25 -20.42 17.58
N ILE A 271 9.97 -19.57 16.84
CA ILE A 271 10.11 -18.14 17.11
C ILE A 271 9.08 -17.42 16.22
N GLY A 272 8.04 -16.83 16.80
CA GLY A 272 6.98 -16.12 16.07
C GLY A 272 5.75 -16.98 15.75
N PHE A 273 5.26 -16.93 14.50
CA PHE A 273 4.03 -17.60 14.05
C PHE A 273 4.30 -18.47 12.81
N ASN A 274 3.65 -19.63 12.72
CA ASN A 274 3.62 -20.46 11.52
C ASN A 274 2.18 -20.64 11.04
N VAL A 275 1.92 -20.59 9.73
CA VAL A 275 0.56 -20.61 9.17
C VAL A 275 0.48 -21.61 8.04
N GLU A 276 -0.38 -22.61 8.19
CA GLU A 276 -0.59 -23.62 7.15
C GLU A 276 -2.07 -23.82 6.85
N THR A 277 -2.38 -24.01 5.56
CA THR A 277 -3.71 -24.39 5.10
C THR A 277 -3.74 -25.88 4.79
N ILE A 278 -4.62 -26.62 5.46
CA ILE A 278 -4.81 -28.06 5.32
C ILE A 278 -6.05 -28.30 4.45
N ASP A 279 -5.85 -29.01 3.33
CA ASP A 279 -6.93 -29.45 2.46
C ASP A 279 -7.54 -30.75 3.01
N HIS A 280 -8.87 -30.80 3.14
CA HIS A 280 -9.57 -32.00 3.56
C HIS A 280 -10.11 -32.78 2.34
N PRO A 281 -10.15 -34.13 2.37
CA PRO A 281 -10.63 -34.98 1.26
C PRO A 281 -12.03 -34.70 0.67
N ASP A 282 -12.85 -33.84 1.28
CA ASP A 282 -14.19 -33.50 0.81
C ASP A 282 -14.34 -32.01 0.42
N GLY A 283 -13.21 -31.34 0.18
CA GLY A 283 -13.13 -30.03 -0.46
C GLY A 283 -13.12 -28.83 0.48
N GLU A 284 -13.40 -28.99 1.78
CA GLU A 284 -13.24 -27.91 2.77
C GLU A 284 -11.77 -27.70 3.15
N LYS A 285 -11.44 -26.47 3.58
CA LYS A 285 -10.07 -26.10 3.97
C LYS A 285 -10.03 -25.55 5.39
N VAL A 286 -8.99 -25.91 6.13
CA VAL A 286 -8.75 -25.38 7.48
C VAL A 286 -7.39 -24.72 7.54
N THR A 287 -7.36 -23.45 7.94
CA THR A 287 -6.13 -22.67 8.07
C THR A 287 -5.77 -22.55 9.54
N LEU A 288 -4.63 -23.12 9.94
CA LEU A 288 -4.17 -23.14 11.32
C LEU A 288 -2.96 -22.24 11.50
N TRP A 289 -3.01 -21.40 12.54
CA TRP A 289 -1.96 -20.49 12.95
C TRP A 289 -1.29 -21.03 14.21
N ASP A 290 -0.12 -21.65 14.07
CA ASP A 290 0.72 -22.09 15.18
C ASP A 290 1.48 -20.91 15.79
N VAL A 291 1.17 -20.63 17.06
CA VAL A 291 1.76 -19.52 17.79
C VAL A 291 2.94 -20.04 18.62
N GLY A 292 4.12 -19.45 18.47
CA GLY A 292 5.29 -19.81 19.27
C GLY A 292 5.04 -19.66 20.78
N GLY A 293 5.65 -20.56 21.56
CA GLY A 293 5.39 -20.68 23.00
C GLY A 293 6.15 -19.70 23.90
N CYS A 294 6.99 -18.82 23.33
CA CYS A 294 7.88 -17.90 24.07
C CYS A 294 7.13 -16.65 24.61
N ASP A 295 7.51 -16.15 25.79
CA ASP A 295 6.81 -15.06 26.48
C ASP A 295 6.73 -13.73 25.70
N ALA A 296 7.73 -13.42 24.86
CA ALA A 296 7.81 -12.16 24.13
C ALA A 296 6.72 -11.97 23.05
N ILE A 297 6.19 -13.06 22.49
CA ILE A 297 5.24 -13.04 21.36
C ILE A 297 3.78 -13.30 21.77
N ARG A 298 3.54 -13.67 23.03
CA ARG A 298 2.19 -13.95 23.57
C ARG A 298 1.23 -12.75 23.50
N PRO A 299 1.65 -11.49 23.72
CA PRO A 299 0.77 -10.33 23.56
C PRO A 299 0.26 -10.13 22.14
N LEU A 300 0.92 -10.72 21.13
CA LEU A 300 0.55 -10.58 19.72
C LEU A 300 -0.68 -11.42 19.35
N ILE A 301 -1.02 -12.46 20.12
CA ILE A 301 -2.11 -13.41 19.84
C ILE A 301 -3.47 -12.72 19.73
N ARG A 302 -3.68 -11.64 20.49
CA ARG A 302 -4.91 -10.82 20.45
C ARG A 302 -5.20 -10.25 19.07
N HIS A 303 -4.16 -9.93 18.28
CA HIS A 303 -4.30 -9.41 16.92
C HIS A 303 -4.79 -10.46 15.92
N TYR A 304 -4.72 -11.74 16.31
CA TYR A 304 -5.13 -12.87 15.47
C TYR A 304 -6.44 -13.50 15.94
N MET A 305 -7.04 -13.05 17.04
CA MET A 305 -8.33 -13.56 17.54
C MET A 305 -9.51 -12.78 16.94
N ALA A 306 -10.57 -13.49 16.53
CA ALA A 306 -11.80 -12.90 16.01
C ALA A 306 -12.99 -13.85 16.25
N ARG A 307 -14.21 -13.32 16.16
CA ARG A 307 -15.46 -14.04 16.47
C ARG A 307 -15.67 -15.33 15.66
N ASP A 308 -15.17 -15.38 14.42
CA ASP A 308 -15.32 -16.49 13.48
C ASP A 308 -14.21 -17.54 13.59
N LYS A 309 -13.24 -17.35 14.50
CA LYS A 309 -12.11 -18.25 14.71
C LYS A 309 -12.37 -19.23 15.84
N PHE A 310 -11.70 -20.38 15.78
CA PHE A 310 -11.66 -21.37 16.85
C PHE A 310 -10.23 -21.52 17.39
N LEU A 311 -10.08 -22.10 18.58
CA LEU A 311 -8.78 -22.25 19.24
C LEU A 311 -8.51 -23.74 19.54
N ILE A 312 -7.32 -24.23 19.20
CA ILE A 312 -6.82 -25.55 19.61
C ILE A 312 -5.73 -25.34 20.66
N PHE A 313 -5.95 -25.80 21.89
CA PHE A 313 -4.95 -25.78 22.95
C PHE A 313 -4.29 -27.16 23.07
N ILE A 314 -2.98 -27.20 22.91
CA ILE A 314 -2.18 -28.44 22.93
C ILE A 314 -1.41 -28.52 24.24
N GLN A 315 -1.84 -29.43 25.11
CA GLN A 315 -1.15 -29.80 26.34
C GLN A 315 -0.20 -30.97 26.07
N SER A 316 1.06 -30.86 26.50
CA SER A 316 2.00 -31.98 26.45
C SER A 316 1.83 -32.88 27.67
N CYS A 317 1.73 -34.19 27.44
CA CYS A 317 1.61 -35.20 28.49
C CYS A 317 2.94 -35.47 29.23
N THR A 318 4.06 -34.99 28.69
CA THR A 318 5.36 -35.06 29.39
C THR A 318 5.58 -33.90 30.36
N ASP A 319 4.62 -32.96 30.45
CA ASP A 319 4.70 -31.81 31.33
C ASP A 319 4.17 -32.19 32.70
N THR A 320 4.97 -32.93 33.46
CA THR A 320 4.58 -33.40 34.80
C THR A 320 5.13 -32.53 35.92
N ASP A 321 6.03 -31.60 35.60
CA ASP A 321 6.56 -30.59 36.53
C ASP A 321 5.43 -29.62 36.94
N PRO A 322 5.12 -29.47 38.24
CA PRO A 322 4.10 -28.55 38.73
C PRO A 322 4.20 -27.13 38.16
N ASP A 323 5.41 -26.57 38.03
CA ASP A 323 5.61 -25.20 37.56
C ASP A 323 5.29 -25.08 36.06
N ARG A 324 5.67 -26.09 35.28
CA ARG A 324 5.36 -26.17 33.84
C ARG A 324 3.87 -26.36 33.60
N VAL A 325 3.19 -27.10 34.47
CA VAL A 325 1.74 -27.29 34.40
C VAL A 325 1.02 -25.99 34.73
N GLU A 326 1.40 -25.29 35.80
CA GLU A 326 0.77 -24.01 36.17
C GLU A 326 0.92 -22.98 35.06
N PHE A 327 2.12 -22.87 34.48
CA PHE A 327 2.37 -21.98 33.34
C PHE A 327 1.50 -22.32 32.12
N SER A 328 1.24 -23.61 31.87
CA SER A 328 0.30 -24.02 30.82
C SER A 328 -1.14 -23.60 31.13
N LEU A 329 -1.56 -23.68 32.40
CA LEU A 329 -2.89 -23.24 32.85
C LEU A 329 -3.05 -21.72 32.75
N GLU A 330 -2.03 -20.93 33.08
CA GLU A 330 -2.02 -19.49 32.86
C GLU A 330 -2.20 -19.14 31.38
N TYR A 331 -1.53 -19.88 30.49
CA TYR A 331 -1.64 -19.67 29.05
C TYR A 331 -3.02 -20.07 28.51
N LEU A 332 -3.61 -21.15 29.04
CA LEU A 332 -4.99 -21.53 28.76
C LEU A 332 -5.97 -20.43 29.21
N ARG A 333 -5.79 -19.89 30.41
CA ARG A 333 -6.60 -18.80 30.98
C ARG A 333 -6.53 -17.53 30.12
N MET A 334 -5.35 -17.20 29.62
CA MET A 334 -5.18 -16.11 28.65
C MET A 334 -5.97 -16.38 27.36
N GLY A 335 -5.90 -17.59 26.81
CA GLY A 335 -6.68 -18.03 25.65
C GLY A 335 -8.20 -17.87 25.84
N LEU A 336 -8.72 -18.32 26.99
CA LEU A 336 -10.14 -18.25 27.34
C LEU A 336 -10.62 -16.80 27.46
N ASN A 337 -9.86 -15.93 28.12
CA ASN A 337 -10.21 -14.52 28.28
C ASN A 337 -10.22 -13.78 26.94
N MET A 338 -9.26 -14.06 26.05
CA MET A 338 -9.28 -13.51 24.69
C MET A 338 -10.52 -13.99 23.92
N MET A 339 -10.90 -15.26 24.02
CA MET A 339 -12.11 -15.73 23.35
C MET A 339 -13.37 -15.00 23.82
N LEU A 340 -13.47 -14.68 25.11
CA LEU A 340 -14.57 -13.86 25.64
C LEU A 340 -14.54 -12.41 25.13
N GLU A 341 -13.37 -11.79 25.05
CA GLU A 341 -13.18 -10.41 24.57
C GLU A 341 -13.58 -10.26 23.10
N TYR A 342 -13.22 -11.24 22.26
CA TYR A 342 -13.42 -11.22 20.81
C TYR A 342 -14.64 -12.03 20.34
N GLU A 343 -15.50 -12.47 21.26
CA GLU A 343 -16.70 -13.27 21.01
C GLU A 343 -16.47 -14.59 20.25
N ALA A 344 -15.27 -15.16 20.30
CA ALA A 344 -14.96 -16.45 19.71
C ALA A 344 -15.60 -17.58 20.53
N LYS A 345 -16.21 -18.57 19.88
CA LYS A 345 -17.07 -19.54 20.56
C LYS A 345 -16.44 -20.90 20.84
N HIS A 346 -15.62 -21.43 19.92
CA HIS A 346 -15.22 -22.83 19.94
C HIS A 346 -13.75 -23.01 20.36
N MET A 347 -13.50 -23.78 21.42
CA MET A 347 -12.16 -24.17 21.87
C MET A 347 -12.05 -25.69 21.94
N PHE A 348 -10.93 -26.24 21.47
CA PHE A 348 -10.62 -27.66 21.52
C PHE A 348 -9.33 -27.88 22.29
N ILE A 349 -9.34 -28.79 23.25
CA ILE A 349 -8.15 -29.10 24.07
C ILE A 349 -7.70 -30.52 23.78
N ILE A 350 -6.43 -30.70 23.42
CA ILE A 350 -5.84 -32.00 23.09
C ILE A 350 -4.60 -32.30 23.93
N PHE A 351 -4.33 -33.59 24.15
CA PHE A 351 -3.24 -34.09 24.98
C PHE A 351 -2.21 -34.85 24.12
N ASN A 352 -1.12 -34.18 23.76
CA ASN A 352 -0.12 -34.67 22.83
C ASN A 352 1.08 -35.34 23.53
N LYS A 353 1.88 -36.11 22.77
CA LYS A 353 3.04 -36.89 23.24
C LYS A 353 2.72 -38.06 24.17
N GLN A 354 1.55 -38.68 24.00
CA GLN A 354 1.19 -39.86 24.80
C GLN A 354 2.06 -41.09 24.48
N ASP A 355 2.74 -41.08 23.32
CA ASP A 355 3.70 -42.11 22.90
C ASP A 355 4.96 -42.15 23.79
N LEU A 356 5.28 -41.04 24.45
CA LEU A 356 6.43 -40.96 25.37
C LEU A 356 6.12 -41.49 26.77
N LEU A 357 4.88 -41.88 27.05
CA LEU A 357 4.45 -42.48 28.32
C LEU A 357 4.30 -43.99 28.17
N SER A 358 4.68 -44.74 29.22
CA SER A 358 4.43 -46.18 29.29
C SER A 358 2.93 -46.48 29.30
N GLU A 359 2.55 -47.70 28.89
CA GLU A 359 1.14 -48.11 28.84
C GLU A 359 0.45 -48.04 30.20
N GLU A 360 1.18 -48.26 31.30
CA GLU A 360 0.67 -48.18 32.66
C GLU A 360 0.56 -46.74 33.17
N ALA A 361 1.46 -45.84 32.75
CA ALA A 361 1.50 -44.46 33.21
C ALA A 361 0.55 -43.54 32.44
N ARG A 362 0.33 -43.80 31.14
CA ARG A 362 -0.46 -42.97 30.23
C ARG A 362 -1.88 -42.64 30.75
N PRO A 363 -2.70 -43.62 31.21
CA PRO A 363 -4.06 -43.33 31.66
C PRO A 363 -4.09 -42.45 32.91
N LYS A 364 -3.12 -42.62 33.81
CA LYS A 364 -3.04 -41.84 35.05
C LYS A 364 -2.65 -40.39 34.77
N VAL A 365 -1.60 -40.17 33.97
CA VAL A 365 -1.10 -38.81 33.67
C VAL A 365 -2.13 -37.99 32.88
N VAL A 366 -2.77 -38.59 31.87
CA VAL A 366 -3.82 -37.89 31.09
C VAL A 366 -5.01 -37.55 32.00
N LYS A 367 -5.43 -38.46 32.89
CA LYS A 367 -6.51 -38.20 33.84
C LYS A 367 -6.18 -37.06 34.80
N ASP A 368 -4.97 -37.02 35.33
CA ASP A 368 -4.54 -35.98 36.29
C ASP A 368 -4.44 -34.60 35.63
N LEU A 369 -3.87 -34.51 34.41
CA LEU A 369 -3.81 -33.24 33.64
C LEU A 369 -5.19 -32.76 33.21
N LYS A 370 -6.07 -33.70 32.80
CA LYS A 370 -7.44 -33.40 32.43
C LYS A 370 -8.23 -32.82 33.59
N ALA A 371 -8.12 -33.39 34.80
CA ALA A 371 -8.80 -32.86 35.98
C ALA A 371 -8.38 -31.41 36.30
N LYS A 372 -7.10 -31.07 36.11
CA LYS A 372 -6.60 -29.69 36.30
C LYS A 372 -7.16 -28.72 35.27
N ILE A 373 -7.15 -29.11 33.99
CA ILE A 373 -7.72 -28.30 32.91
C ILE A 373 -9.24 -28.14 33.09
N GLU A 374 -9.95 -29.20 33.48
CA GLU A 374 -11.40 -29.15 33.75
C GLU A 374 -11.74 -28.15 34.87
N ALA A 375 -10.92 -28.11 35.93
CA ALA A 375 -11.07 -27.12 37.00
C ALA A 375 -10.85 -25.68 36.48
N GLU A 376 -9.88 -25.47 35.59
CA GLU A 376 -9.55 -24.16 35.03
C GLU A 376 -10.61 -23.65 34.03
N ILE A 377 -11.19 -24.53 33.21
CA ILE A 377 -12.21 -24.13 32.22
C ILE A 377 -13.60 -23.98 32.83
N SER A 378 -13.87 -24.59 33.99
CA SER A 378 -15.21 -24.60 34.62
C SER A 378 -15.90 -23.22 34.67
N PRO A 379 -15.22 -22.10 34.98
CA PRO A 379 -15.83 -20.77 35.00
C PRO A 379 -16.25 -20.21 33.63
N TYR A 380 -15.86 -20.86 32.53
CA TYR A 380 -16.06 -20.39 31.16
C TYR A 380 -17.02 -21.27 30.35
N THR A 381 -17.36 -22.46 30.85
CA THR A 381 -18.16 -23.49 30.14
C THR A 381 -19.61 -23.09 29.84
N ASP A 382 -20.13 -22.08 30.54
CA ASP A 382 -21.44 -21.47 30.32
C ASP A 382 -21.44 -20.46 29.16
N ARG A 383 -20.27 -19.89 28.83
CA ARG A 383 -20.11 -18.82 27.82
C ARG A 383 -19.37 -19.28 26.56
N LEU A 384 -18.53 -20.30 26.66
CA LEU A 384 -17.71 -20.84 25.58
C LEU A 384 -18.02 -22.32 25.32
N ASP A 385 -18.00 -22.73 24.05
CA ASP A 385 -18.10 -24.14 23.64
C ASP A 385 -16.70 -24.78 23.67
N ILE A 386 -16.34 -25.33 24.83
CA ILE A 386 -15.03 -25.93 25.09
C ILE A 386 -15.16 -27.46 25.04
N LYS A 387 -14.44 -28.11 24.13
CA LYS A 387 -14.45 -29.57 23.97
C LYS A 387 -13.06 -30.15 24.24
N ILE A 388 -12.95 -31.00 25.26
CA ILE A 388 -11.75 -31.79 25.52
C ILE A 388 -11.76 -33.04 24.62
N LEU A 389 -10.76 -33.17 23.75
CA LEU A 389 -10.60 -34.28 22.82
C LEU A 389 -9.60 -35.29 23.37
N ASP A 390 -10.10 -36.11 24.30
CA ASP A 390 -9.37 -37.20 24.94
C ASP A 390 -9.17 -38.36 23.96
N THR A 391 -8.08 -38.31 23.20
CA THR A 391 -7.74 -39.26 22.12
C THR A 391 -6.58 -40.15 22.57
N PRO A 392 -6.83 -41.40 22.99
CA PRO A 392 -5.79 -42.28 23.51
C PRO A 392 -4.71 -42.57 22.46
N GLY A 393 -3.46 -42.39 22.85
CA GLY A 393 -2.30 -42.61 21.98
C GLY A 393 -2.02 -41.48 20.99
N LEU A 394 -2.58 -40.28 21.20
CA LEU A 394 -2.30 -39.12 20.35
C LEU A 394 -0.79 -38.80 20.33
N SER A 395 -0.23 -38.81 19.13
CA SER A 395 1.14 -38.40 18.87
C SER A 395 1.23 -37.63 17.56
N ALA A 396 1.49 -36.34 17.67
CA ALA A 396 1.80 -35.50 16.51
C ALA A 396 3.04 -36.00 15.75
N LEU A 397 4.05 -36.48 16.49
CA LEU A 397 5.31 -36.92 15.91
C LEU A 397 5.16 -38.18 15.06
N TRP A 398 4.26 -39.09 15.41
CA TRP A 398 4.02 -40.33 14.64
C TRP A 398 2.74 -40.30 13.79
N GLY A 399 1.94 -39.24 13.92
CA GLY A 399 0.67 -39.09 13.20
C GLY A 399 -0.51 -39.86 13.80
N CYS A 400 -0.30 -40.56 14.92
CA CYS A 400 -1.33 -41.33 15.60
C CYS A 400 -2.47 -40.41 16.07
N GLN A 401 -3.71 -40.70 15.67
CA GLN A 401 -4.94 -39.99 16.07
C GLN A 401 -5.07 -38.52 15.63
N VAL A 402 -4.10 -37.96 14.92
CA VAL A 402 -4.09 -36.55 14.49
C VAL A 402 -5.28 -36.24 13.55
N HIS A 403 -5.60 -37.14 12.62
CA HIS A 403 -6.77 -36.99 11.75
C HIS A 403 -8.10 -37.11 12.51
N ASN A 404 -8.20 -38.00 13.50
CA ASN A 404 -9.40 -38.17 14.33
C ASN A 404 -9.72 -36.90 15.14
N VAL A 405 -8.68 -36.21 15.63
CA VAL A 405 -8.82 -34.90 16.28
C VAL A 405 -9.44 -33.88 15.32
N MET A 406 -8.92 -33.78 14.10
CA MET A 406 -9.42 -32.82 13.10
C MET A 406 -10.84 -33.13 12.63
N ASP A 407 -11.19 -34.41 12.49
CA ASP A 407 -12.56 -34.83 12.16
C ASP A 407 -13.56 -34.41 13.23
N GLU A 408 -13.20 -34.53 14.51
CA GLU A 408 -14.05 -34.13 15.63
C GLU A 408 -14.19 -32.62 15.76
N ILE A 409 -13.12 -31.86 15.50
CA ILE A 409 -13.17 -30.39 15.42
C ILE A 409 -14.17 -30.00 14.33
N ARG A 410 -14.04 -30.60 13.15
CA ARG A 410 -14.87 -30.29 11.99
C ARG A 410 -16.34 -30.67 12.17
N LYS A 411 -16.64 -31.81 12.79
CA LYS A 411 -18.03 -32.19 13.14
C LYS A 411 -18.66 -31.19 14.10
N THR A 412 -17.90 -30.65 15.04
CA THR A 412 -18.38 -29.62 15.98
C THR A 412 -18.59 -28.27 15.29
N LEU A 413 -17.72 -27.90 14.34
CA LEU A 413 -17.84 -26.63 13.59
C LEU A 413 -18.94 -26.66 12.51
N LYS A 414 -19.43 -27.85 12.12
CA LYS A 414 -20.59 -28.00 11.23
C LYS A 414 -21.89 -27.71 12.00
N PRO A 415 -22.78 -26.82 11.51
CA PRO A 415 -24.01 -26.49 12.19
C PRO A 415 -24.91 -27.73 12.35
N ARG A 416 -25.24 -28.06 13.60
CA ARG A 416 -26.11 -29.20 13.93
C ARG A 416 -27.56 -28.80 13.71
N ASN A 417 -28.24 -29.45 12.77
CA ASN A 417 -29.69 -29.37 12.65
C ASN A 417 -30.35 -29.86 13.95
N ALA A 418 -30.94 -28.95 14.74
CA ALA A 418 -32.15 -29.22 15.54
C ALA A 418 -32.64 -27.97 16.29
N ALA A 419 -33.97 -27.93 16.43
CA ALA A 419 -34.76 -27.32 17.50
C ALA A 419 -35.10 -25.82 17.41
N LYS A 420 -36.27 -25.59 16.79
CA LYS A 420 -37.33 -24.62 17.15
C LYS A 420 -36.83 -23.34 17.82
N ASP A 421 -36.37 -22.44 16.96
CA ASP A 421 -35.76 -21.20 17.37
C ASP A 421 -36.80 -20.08 17.42
N THR A 422 -37.14 -19.63 18.63
CA THR A 422 -37.83 -18.36 18.93
C THR A 422 -37.07 -17.15 18.38
N LYS A 423 -35.84 -17.38 17.90
CA LYS A 423 -35.00 -16.44 17.17
C LYS A 423 -35.35 -16.31 15.69
N ALA A 424 -36.04 -17.29 15.07
CA ALA A 424 -36.50 -17.18 13.68
C ALA A 424 -37.60 -16.11 13.52
N GLU A 425 -38.45 -15.92 14.54
CA GLU A 425 -39.45 -14.83 14.54
C GLU A 425 -38.82 -13.44 14.74
N ILE A 426 -37.67 -13.36 15.40
CA ILE A 426 -36.91 -12.11 15.60
C ILE A 426 -36.04 -11.83 14.37
N GLU A 427 -35.37 -12.84 13.81
CA GLU A 427 -34.60 -12.73 12.56
C GLU A 427 -35.50 -12.50 11.33
N GLN A 428 -36.75 -12.98 11.30
CA GLN A 428 -37.73 -12.58 10.29
C GLN A 428 -38.19 -11.12 10.42
N ARG A 429 -38.13 -10.53 11.62
CA ARG A 429 -38.42 -9.10 11.81
C ARG A 429 -37.25 -8.20 11.44
N GLU A 430 -36.02 -8.71 11.46
CA GLU A 430 -34.80 -7.94 11.22
C GLU A 430 -34.18 -8.15 9.84
N LYS A 431 -34.43 -9.29 9.16
CA LYS A 431 -34.26 -9.40 7.72
C LYS A 431 -35.40 -8.62 7.06
N GLY A 432 -35.12 -7.38 6.67
CA GLY A 432 -36.05 -6.57 5.89
C GLY A 432 -36.62 -7.32 4.67
N PRO A 433 -37.62 -6.75 3.99
CA PRO A 433 -38.32 -7.40 2.88
C PRO A 433 -37.33 -7.93 1.84
N SER A 434 -37.60 -9.12 1.29
CA SER A 434 -36.76 -9.74 0.26
C SER A 434 -36.70 -8.85 -0.98
N GLU A 435 -35.65 -8.99 -1.79
CA GLU A 435 -35.53 -8.21 -3.03
C GLU A 435 -36.71 -8.47 -3.99
N GLU A 436 -37.26 -9.68 -3.98
CA GLU A 436 -38.47 -10.04 -4.74
C GLU A 436 -39.73 -9.34 -4.18
N GLU A 437 -39.88 -9.25 -2.85
CA GLU A 437 -40.96 -8.50 -2.21
C GLU A 437 -40.87 -7.00 -2.50
N LEU A 438 -39.67 -6.44 -2.47
CA LEU A 438 -39.40 -5.05 -2.83
C LEU A 438 -39.76 -4.79 -4.30
N CYS A 439 -39.32 -5.64 -5.22
CA CYS A 439 -39.69 -5.59 -6.64
C CYS A 439 -41.21 -5.66 -6.84
N ASN A 440 -41.92 -6.52 -6.11
CA ASN A 440 -43.38 -6.62 -6.19
C ASN A 440 -44.09 -5.36 -5.67
N ARG A 441 -43.57 -4.73 -4.61
CA ARG A 441 -44.07 -3.43 -4.13
C ARG A 441 -43.88 -2.33 -5.17
N ILE A 442 -42.73 -2.31 -5.86
CA ILE A 442 -42.47 -1.35 -6.94
C ILE A 442 -43.46 -1.56 -8.09
N ARG A 443 -43.68 -2.81 -8.53
CA ARG A 443 -44.65 -3.12 -9.60
C ARG A 443 -46.05 -2.62 -9.25
N LYS A 444 -46.51 -2.90 -8.03
CA LYS A 444 -47.83 -2.48 -7.57
C LYS A 444 -47.94 -0.95 -7.49
N ALA A 445 -47.01 -0.30 -6.77
CA ALA A 445 -47.04 1.15 -6.59
C ALA A 445 -46.89 1.91 -7.91
N ASN A 446 -46.09 1.40 -8.84
CA ASN A 446 -45.95 1.98 -10.18
C ASN A 446 -47.22 1.81 -11.03
N ALA A 447 -47.91 0.67 -10.94
CA ALA A 447 -49.16 0.42 -11.66
C ALA A 447 -50.33 1.26 -11.15
N GLU A 448 -50.34 1.60 -9.86
CA GLU A 448 -51.34 2.46 -9.22
C GLU A 448 -50.99 3.96 -9.34
N SER A 449 -49.79 4.30 -9.82
CA SER A 449 -49.31 5.68 -9.92
C SER A 449 -49.76 6.38 -11.20
N ALA A 450 -50.07 7.68 -11.09
CA ALA A 450 -50.26 8.54 -12.26
C ALA A 450 -48.97 8.66 -13.10
N ASP A 451 -49.11 9.03 -14.37
CA ASP A 451 -47.95 9.35 -15.22
C ASP A 451 -47.14 10.53 -14.65
N ALA A 452 -45.90 10.70 -15.12
CA ALA A 452 -44.97 11.66 -14.54
C ALA A 452 -45.49 13.12 -14.60
N ALA A 453 -46.18 13.52 -15.65
CA ALA A 453 -46.68 14.89 -15.77
C ALA A 453 -47.84 15.12 -14.79
N THR A 454 -48.83 14.24 -14.81
CA THR A 454 -49.99 14.31 -13.91
C THR A 454 -49.57 14.23 -12.43
N PHE A 455 -48.64 13.33 -12.08
CA PHE A 455 -48.12 13.24 -10.70
C PHE A 455 -47.46 14.54 -10.25
N TRP A 456 -46.67 15.18 -11.12
CA TRP A 456 -45.97 16.41 -10.78
C TRP A 456 -46.93 17.58 -10.57
N GLU A 457 -47.98 17.70 -11.39
CA GLU A 457 -49.03 18.70 -11.21
C GLU A 457 -49.76 18.52 -9.87
N LEU A 458 -50.21 17.30 -9.57
CA LEU A 458 -50.88 16.97 -8.30
C LEU A 458 -49.97 17.16 -7.07
N PHE A 459 -48.66 16.94 -7.21
CA PHE A 459 -47.70 17.23 -6.14
C PHE A 459 -47.55 18.74 -5.90
N LEU A 460 -47.48 19.53 -6.97
CA LEU A 460 -47.34 20.98 -6.90
C LEU A 460 -48.61 21.65 -6.38
N ASP A 461 -49.80 21.21 -6.78
CA ASP A 461 -51.07 21.75 -6.27
C ASP A 461 -51.42 21.25 -4.85
N GLY A 462 -50.83 20.14 -4.41
CA GLY A 462 -51.05 19.54 -3.09
C GLY A 462 -52.31 18.67 -2.98
N SER A 463 -52.88 18.24 -4.10
CA SER A 463 -54.12 17.46 -4.21
C SER A 463 -53.92 15.95 -4.37
N LEU A 464 -52.66 15.45 -4.34
CA LEU A 464 -52.36 14.01 -4.32
C LEU A 464 -53.32 13.26 -3.38
N GLU A 465 -53.85 12.10 -3.77
CA GLU A 465 -54.82 11.32 -2.96
C GLU A 465 -54.13 10.34 -1.98
N GLU A 466 -52.93 9.85 -2.31
CA GLU A 466 -52.12 8.96 -1.47
C GLU A 466 -50.73 9.53 -1.13
N TRP A 467 -50.17 9.18 0.03
CA TRP A 467 -48.82 9.61 0.45
C TRP A 467 -48.08 8.49 1.17
N ASP A 468 -47.50 7.59 0.38
CA ASP A 468 -46.73 6.45 0.84
C ASP A 468 -45.21 6.64 0.60
N HIS A 469 -44.42 5.63 0.95
CA HIS A 469 -42.95 5.67 0.79
C HIS A 469 -42.54 5.83 -0.69
N TYR A 470 -43.25 5.18 -1.61
CA TYR A 470 -42.98 5.28 -3.05
C TYR A 470 -43.23 6.70 -3.57
N THR A 471 -44.35 7.29 -3.19
CA THR A 471 -44.75 8.67 -3.51
C THR A 471 -43.75 9.68 -2.95
N HIS A 472 -43.28 9.47 -1.72
CA HIS A 472 -42.26 10.33 -1.09
C HIS A 472 -40.94 10.33 -1.85
N LEU A 473 -40.43 9.13 -2.19
CA LEU A 473 -39.19 9.00 -2.97
C LEU A 473 -39.35 9.58 -4.38
N ARG A 474 -40.53 9.40 -5.01
CA ARG A 474 -40.84 9.94 -6.34
C ARG A 474 -40.85 11.47 -6.34
N ALA A 475 -41.49 12.07 -5.34
CA ALA A 475 -41.47 13.52 -5.15
C ALA A 475 -40.04 14.04 -4.93
N GLY A 476 -39.25 13.36 -4.10
CA GLY A 476 -37.84 13.69 -3.88
C GLY A 476 -37.00 13.65 -5.15
N PHE A 477 -37.16 12.61 -5.98
CA PHE A 477 -36.48 12.51 -7.28
C PHE A 477 -36.90 13.63 -8.25
N PHE A 478 -38.18 14.01 -8.27
CA PHE A 478 -38.68 15.04 -9.20
C PHE A 478 -38.19 16.44 -8.83
N VAL A 479 -38.10 16.74 -7.53
CA VAL A 479 -37.47 17.95 -7.01
C VAL A 479 -35.97 17.94 -7.30
N MET A 480 -35.30 16.79 -7.19
CA MET A 480 -33.89 16.65 -7.54
C MET A 480 -33.63 16.89 -9.03
N HIS A 481 -34.45 16.33 -9.92
CA HIS A 481 -34.35 16.58 -11.35
C HIS A 481 -34.50 18.07 -11.71
N ASP A 482 -35.45 18.78 -11.08
CA ASP A 482 -35.62 20.23 -11.28
C ASP A 482 -34.42 21.02 -10.73
N SER A 483 -33.98 20.68 -9.52
CA SER A 483 -32.87 21.35 -8.83
C SER A 483 -31.56 21.21 -9.59
N PHE A 484 -31.24 20.00 -10.06
CA PHE A 484 -30.03 19.73 -10.84
C PHE A 484 -30.09 20.38 -12.23
N GLY A 485 -31.26 20.40 -12.86
CA GLY A 485 -31.47 21.15 -14.11
C GLY A 485 -31.21 22.66 -13.97
N ARG A 486 -31.33 23.20 -12.75
CA ARG A 486 -31.01 24.59 -12.39
C ARG A 486 -29.59 24.78 -11.85
N GLY A 487 -28.78 23.72 -11.78
CA GLY A 487 -27.41 23.76 -11.28
C GLY A 487 -27.29 23.80 -9.74
N LEU A 488 -28.33 23.44 -9.01
CA LEU A 488 -28.32 23.38 -7.54
C LEU A 488 -27.80 22.02 -7.04
N GLY A 489 -27.13 22.01 -5.90
CA GLY A 489 -26.61 20.79 -5.25
C GLY A 489 -27.66 20.01 -4.45
N LEU A 490 -27.22 18.91 -3.83
CA LEU A 490 -28.09 18.00 -3.06
C LEU A 490 -28.69 18.68 -1.81
N LEU A 491 -27.95 19.57 -1.16
CA LEU A 491 -28.40 20.24 0.06
C LEU A 491 -29.42 21.34 -0.24
N GLU A 492 -29.21 22.11 -1.31
CA GLU A 492 -30.19 23.07 -1.81
C GLU A 492 -31.46 22.35 -2.29
N CYS A 493 -31.31 21.21 -2.96
CA CYS A 493 -32.43 20.32 -3.30
C CYS A 493 -33.18 19.86 -2.04
N ALA A 494 -32.49 19.53 -0.95
CA ALA A 494 -33.12 19.12 0.30
C ALA A 494 -33.91 20.26 0.95
N ASP A 495 -33.39 21.49 0.90
CA ASP A 495 -34.11 22.67 1.40
C ASP A 495 -35.34 22.98 0.54
N GLU A 496 -35.26 22.88 -0.79
CA GLU A 496 -36.42 22.98 -1.68
C GLU A 496 -37.46 21.89 -1.40
N PHE A 497 -37.03 20.63 -1.25
CA PHE A 497 -37.94 19.54 -0.95
C PHE A 497 -38.63 19.74 0.42
N MET A 498 -37.89 20.20 1.43
CA MET A 498 -38.45 20.56 2.74
C MET A 498 -39.49 21.68 2.66
N LYS A 499 -39.31 22.69 1.79
CA LYS A 499 -40.35 23.72 1.55
C LYS A 499 -41.63 23.08 1.01
N HIS A 500 -41.53 22.17 0.04
CA HIS A 500 -42.69 21.45 -0.47
C HIS A 500 -43.35 20.57 0.61
N LEU A 501 -42.58 19.84 1.42
CA LEU A 501 -43.11 19.00 2.50
C LEU A 501 -43.82 19.82 3.59
N ASN A 502 -43.27 20.98 3.94
CA ASN A 502 -43.92 21.90 4.88
C ASN A 502 -45.22 22.47 4.30
N ARG A 503 -45.23 22.89 3.03
CA ARG A 503 -46.46 23.35 2.35
C ARG A 503 -47.55 22.28 2.34
N LEU A 504 -47.20 21.04 2.02
CA LEU A 504 -48.16 19.92 2.03
C LEU A 504 -48.70 19.65 3.44
N ARG A 505 -47.85 19.70 4.47
CA ARG A 505 -48.26 19.61 5.87
C ARG A 505 -49.19 20.73 6.28
N ASP A 506 -48.89 21.95 5.90
CA ASP A 506 -49.73 23.10 6.27
C ASP A 506 -51.10 23.04 5.57
N GLY A 507 -51.18 22.45 4.37
CA GLY A 507 -52.43 22.20 3.65
C GLY A 507 -53.26 21.02 4.19
N ASN A 508 -52.62 19.93 4.64
CA ASN A 508 -53.29 18.78 5.24
C ASN A 508 -52.47 18.15 6.38
N PRO A 509 -52.56 18.70 7.61
CA PRO A 509 -51.70 18.31 8.74
C PRO A 509 -51.91 16.88 9.22
N GLU A 510 -53.11 16.32 9.05
CA GLU A 510 -53.44 14.94 9.43
C GLU A 510 -52.68 13.93 8.56
N ARG A 511 -52.51 14.25 7.28
CA ARG A 511 -51.93 13.35 6.30
C ARG A 511 -50.40 13.43 6.21
N PHE A 512 -49.83 14.62 6.30
CA PHE A 512 -48.38 14.83 6.17
C PHE A 512 -47.70 15.07 7.54
N ARG A 513 -48.03 14.24 8.54
CA ARG A 513 -47.41 14.31 9.88
C ARG A 513 -45.95 13.86 9.81
N ASN A 514 -45.08 14.55 10.56
CA ASN A 514 -43.66 14.18 10.74
C ASN A 514 -42.81 14.11 9.45
N THR A 515 -43.24 14.76 8.37
CA THR A 515 -42.52 14.79 7.09
C THR A 515 -41.30 15.71 7.08
N ALA A 516 -41.26 16.71 7.96
CA ALA A 516 -40.17 17.67 8.05
C ALA A 516 -39.07 17.16 9.00
N HIS A 517 -38.05 16.52 8.43
CA HIS A 517 -36.88 16.02 9.16
C HIS A 517 -35.62 16.15 8.31
N LYS A 518 -34.80 17.17 8.57
CA LYS A 518 -33.68 17.56 7.67
C LYS A 518 -32.70 16.41 7.40
N THR A 519 -32.26 15.69 8.44
CA THR A 519 -31.34 14.54 8.24
C THR A 519 -31.97 13.39 7.45
N MET A 520 -33.23 13.02 7.73
CA MET A 520 -33.93 11.96 7.02
C MET A 520 -34.19 12.34 5.55
N THR A 521 -34.53 13.59 5.27
CA THR A 521 -34.73 14.10 3.91
C THR A 521 -33.44 14.04 3.11
N ILE A 522 -32.32 14.51 3.68
CA ILE A 522 -31.00 14.44 3.03
C ILE A 522 -30.58 12.99 2.82
N PHE A 523 -30.80 12.11 3.80
CA PHE A 523 -30.53 10.67 3.67
C PHE A 523 -31.22 10.07 2.45
N TRP A 524 -32.53 10.26 2.30
CA TRP A 524 -33.28 9.67 1.20
C TRP A 524 -32.94 10.28 -0.15
N LEU A 525 -32.74 11.61 -0.22
CA LEU A 525 -32.27 12.26 -1.45
C LEU A 525 -30.88 11.73 -1.85
N HIS A 526 -29.98 11.52 -0.90
CA HIS A 526 -28.67 10.92 -1.17
C HIS A 526 -28.80 9.49 -1.73
N GLN A 527 -29.66 8.65 -1.15
CA GLN A 527 -29.89 7.29 -1.66
C GLN A 527 -30.47 7.29 -3.08
N ILE A 528 -31.40 8.20 -3.37
CA ILE A 528 -31.99 8.38 -4.70
C ILE A 528 -30.92 8.84 -5.70
N GLN A 529 -30.08 9.80 -5.31
CA GLN A 529 -29.01 10.33 -6.17
C GLN A 529 -28.03 9.23 -6.57
N VAL A 530 -27.58 8.41 -5.62
CA VAL A 530 -26.69 7.27 -5.89
C VAL A 530 -27.33 6.30 -6.88
N ALA A 531 -28.59 5.92 -6.65
CA ALA A 531 -29.30 4.99 -7.55
C ALA A 531 -29.51 5.58 -8.96
N ALA A 532 -29.84 6.87 -9.07
CA ALA A 532 -30.03 7.54 -10.35
C ALA A 532 -28.72 7.63 -11.14
N LEU A 533 -27.60 7.90 -10.48
CA LEU A 533 -26.28 7.93 -11.11
C LEU A 533 -25.77 6.54 -11.50
N GLU A 534 -26.02 5.52 -10.67
CA GLU A 534 -25.77 4.13 -11.03
C GLU A 534 -26.57 3.76 -12.28
N TYR A 535 -27.87 4.06 -12.32
CA TYR A 535 -28.72 3.81 -13.49
C TYR A 535 -28.24 4.58 -14.73
N GLN A 536 -27.85 5.85 -14.57
CA GLN A 536 -27.30 6.68 -15.65
C GLN A 536 -26.05 6.04 -16.27
N ALA A 537 -25.14 5.53 -15.42
CA ALA A 537 -23.91 4.89 -15.85
C ALA A 537 -24.18 3.55 -16.58
N HIS A 538 -25.05 2.70 -16.03
CA HIS A 538 -25.40 1.41 -16.66
C HIS A 538 -26.19 1.58 -17.97
N SER A 539 -26.96 2.66 -18.09
CA SER A 539 -27.78 2.96 -19.27
C SER A 539 -27.08 3.87 -20.28
N HIS A 540 -25.82 4.24 -20.05
CA HIS A 540 -25.02 5.11 -20.92
C HIS A 540 -25.69 6.44 -21.29
N LEU A 541 -26.30 7.10 -20.30
CA LEU A 541 -26.99 8.37 -20.51
C LEU A 541 -26.05 9.57 -20.32
N ASP A 542 -25.99 10.48 -21.30
CA ASP A 542 -25.16 11.70 -21.26
C ASP A 542 -25.67 12.75 -20.26
N LYS A 543 -26.92 12.63 -19.80
CA LYS A 543 -27.59 13.57 -18.89
C LYS A 543 -28.22 12.82 -17.73
N PHE A 544 -28.47 13.55 -16.64
CA PHE A 544 -29.20 13.02 -15.48
C PHE A 544 -30.55 12.43 -15.92
N PRO A 545 -31.00 11.28 -15.36
CA PRO A 545 -32.22 10.62 -15.81
C PRO A 545 -33.46 11.50 -15.73
N SER A 546 -34.37 11.38 -16.71
CA SER A 546 -35.61 12.14 -16.74
C SER A 546 -36.64 11.61 -15.73
N ARG A 547 -37.73 12.36 -15.52
CA ARG A 547 -38.81 12.00 -14.57
C ARG A 547 -39.46 10.66 -14.89
N GLU A 548 -39.50 10.29 -16.15
CA GLU A 548 -40.07 9.04 -16.66
C GLU A 548 -39.23 7.83 -16.25
N ALA A 549 -37.92 7.99 -16.08
CA ALA A 549 -37.00 6.91 -15.71
C ALA A 549 -37.09 6.51 -14.22
N TYR A 550 -37.89 7.20 -13.40
CA TYR A 550 -37.97 6.95 -11.95
C TYR A 550 -38.30 5.50 -11.61
N ALA A 551 -39.27 4.89 -12.30
CA ALA A 551 -39.65 3.51 -12.06
C ALA A 551 -38.47 2.56 -12.30
N ASP A 552 -37.75 2.75 -13.41
CA ASP A 552 -36.59 1.93 -13.79
C ASP A 552 -35.41 2.12 -12.83
N ILE A 553 -35.18 3.34 -12.34
CA ILE A 553 -34.17 3.62 -11.31
C ILE A 553 -34.48 2.84 -10.03
N VAL A 554 -35.72 2.89 -9.54
CA VAL A 554 -36.10 2.19 -8.31
C VAL A 554 -36.11 0.66 -8.53
N PHE A 555 -36.45 0.17 -9.73
CA PHE A 555 -36.30 -1.24 -10.10
C PHE A 555 -34.83 -1.71 -10.13
N SER A 556 -33.91 -0.87 -10.58
CA SER A 556 -32.47 -1.16 -10.58
C SER A 556 -31.86 -1.12 -9.17
N ALA A 557 -32.52 -0.45 -8.23
CA ALA A 557 -32.11 -0.34 -6.82
C ALA A 557 -33.26 -0.65 -5.85
N PRO A 558 -33.77 -1.91 -5.79
CA PRO A 558 -34.96 -2.26 -5.00
C PRO A 558 -34.84 -1.92 -3.51
N ARG A 559 -33.61 -1.87 -2.99
CA ARG A 559 -33.25 -1.45 -1.62
C ARG A 559 -33.87 -0.11 -1.19
N LEU A 560 -34.12 0.81 -2.14
CA LEU A 560 -34.76 2.11 -1.86
C LEU A 560 -36.16 1.94 -1.26
N MET A 561 -36.87 0.88 -1.61
CA MET A 561 -38.21 0.58 -1.12
C MET A 561 -38.24 -0.04 0.28
N ASN A 562 -37.08 -0.30 0.88
CA ASN A 562 -36.97 -0.66 2.29
C ASN A 562 -36.97 0.61 3.15
N SER A 563 -38.13 1.01 3.69
CA SER A 563 -38.24 2.19 4.58
C SER A 563 -37.38 2.12 5.85
N GLY A 564 -36.86 0.94 6.20
CA GLY A 564 -35.91 0.72 7.30
C GLY A 564 -34.43 0.89 6.93
N LEU A 565 -34.09 1.26 5.68
CA LEU A 565 -32.71 1.32 5.18
C LEU A 565 -31.78 2.20 6.03
N TRP A 566 -32.30 3.28 6.63
CA TRP A 566 -31.55 4.18 7.51
C TRP A 566 -30.93 3.48 8.72
N ARG A 567 -31.47 2.34 9.17
CA ARG A 567 -30.99 1.58 10.36
C ARG A 567 -29.58 1.03 10.19
N ALA A 568 -29.11 0.90 8.95
CA ALA A 568 -27.75 0.51 8.67
C ALA A 568 -26.76 1.67 8.88
N TYR A 569 -27.24 2.93 8.84
CA TYR A 569 -26.41 4.14 8.83
C TYR A 569 -26.51 4.94 10.13
N TYR A 570 -27.70 5.00 10.73
CA TYR A 570 -27.96 5.82 11.91
C TYR A 570 -28.42 4.99 13.10
N SER A 571 -27.88 5.27 14.28
CA SER A 571 -28.48 4.85 15.55
C SER A 571 -29.83 5.54 15.75
N LYS A 572 -30.72 4.89 16.49
CA LYS A 572 -32.02 5.49 16.85
C LYS A 572 -31.82 6.77 17.66
N ASP A 573 -30.82 6.79 18.54
CA ASP A 573 -30.58 7.91 19.45
C ASP A 573 -30.14 9.17 18.69
N LEU A 574 -29.29 9.02 17.67
CA LEU A 574 -28.88 10.14 16.83
C LEU A 574 -30.01 10.60 15.89
N LEU A 575 -30.64 9.68 15.16
CA LEU A 575 -31.59 10.03 14.10
C LEU A 575 -32.84 10.69 14.66
N PHE A 576 -33.34 10.24 15.81
CA PHE A 576 -34.54 10.81 16.44
C PHE A 576 -34.23 11.96 17.41
N SER A 577 -32.98 12.45 17.44
CA SER A 577 -32.63 13.65 18.20
C SER A 577 -33.23 14.92 17.57
N GLN A 578 -33.47 15.94 18.40
CA GLN A 578 -33.95 17.24 17.91
C GLN A 578 -32.95 17.88 16.93
N ILE A 579 -31.65 17.68 17.16
CA ILE A 579 -30.58 18.20 16.30
C ILE A 579 -30.66 17.60 14.90
N ALA A 580 -30.83 16.28 14.78
CA ALA A 580 -30.94 15.63 13.46
C ALA A 580 -32.24 16.00 12.71
N ARG A 581 -33.27 16.39 13.45
CA ARG A 581 -34.54 16.86 12.86
C ARG A 581 -34.42 18.25 12.25
N GLU A 582 -33.71 19.15 12.91
CA GLU A 582 -33.56 20.57 12.50
C GLU A 582 -32.35 20.82 11.60
N LYS A 583 -31.25 20.08 11.81
CA LYS A 583 -29.98 20.22 11.10
C LYS A 583 -29.59 18.89 10.47
N TYR A 584 -28.66 18.94 9.52
CA TYR A 584 -28.07 17.73 8.97
C TYR A 584 -27.09 17.13 9.99
N SER A 585 -27.24 15.84 10.28
CA SER A 585 -26.33 15.06 11.10
C SER A 585 -25.77 13.89 10.27
N LEU A 586 -24.46 13.68 10.37
CA LEU A 586 -23.79 12.58 9.69
C LEU A 586 -24.17 11.23 10.32
N PRO A 587 -24.17 10.13 9.54
CA PRO A 587 -24.37 8.79 10.08
C PRO A 587 -23.31 8.41 11.13
N ASP A 588 -23.72 7.69 12.18
CA ASP A 588 -22.85 7.24 13.27
C ASP A 588 -22.53 5.73 13.25
N LEU A 589 -23.30 4.91 12.51
CA LEU A 589 -23.05 3.47 12.39
C LEU A 589 -22.15 3.13 11.20
N GLN A 590 -22.43 3.72 10.04
CA GLN A 590 -21.60 3.58 8.84
C GLN A 590 -21.82 4.78 7.90
N PRO A 591 -20.82 5.20 7.12
CA PRO A 591 -20.95 6.33 6.21
C PRO A 591 -22.00 6.08 5.12
N LEU A 592 -22.61 7.14 4.58
CA LEU A 592 -23.52 7.02 3.44
C LEU A 592 -22.77 6.41 2.24
N PRO A 593 -23.46 5.67 1.36
CA PRO A 593 -22.84 5.15 0.14
C PRO A 593 -22.31 6.34 -0.65
N THR A 594 -21.00 6.42 -0.82
CA THR A 594 -20.46 7.31 -1.83
C THR A 594 -20.99 6.79 -3.16
N ILE A 595 -21.46 7.70 -4.04
CA ILE A 595 -21.65 7.36 -5.46
C ILE A 595 -20.44 6.53 -5.84
N LYS A 596 -20.62 5.35 -6.46
CA LYS A 596 -19.50 4.58 -7.01
C LYS A 596 -18.84 5.43 -8.11
N GLN A 597 -18.10 6.45 -7.69
CA GLN A 597 -16.88 6.83 -8.31
C GLN A 597 -16.13 5.52 -8.44
N ILE A 598 -15.86 5.16 -9.69
CA ILE A 598 -14.70 4.38 -10.08
C ILE A 598 -13.74 4.37 -8.90
N THR A 599 -13.54 3.19 -8.29
CA THR A 599 -12.56 2.93 -7.23
C THR A 599 -11.44 3.95 -7.40
N PRO A 600 -11.20 4.90 -6.48
CA PRO A 600 -10.36 6.04 -6.80
C PRO A 600 -9.05 5.44 -7.26
N ALA A 601 -8.77 5.58 -8.56
CA ALA A 601 -7.49 5.19 -9.08
C ALA A 601 -6.48 5.89 -8.16
N PRO A 602 -5.38 5.22 -7.75
CA PRO A 602 -4.29 5.94 -7.10
C PRO A 602 -4.05 7.24 -7.88
N LEU A 603 -3.83 8.37 -7.20
CA LEU A 603 -3.63 9.67 -7.85
C LEU A 603 -2.75 9.44 -9.09
N GLN A 604 -3.33 9.56 -10.28
CA GLN A 604 -2.62 9.21 -11.50
C GLN A 604 -1.78 10.44 -11.85
N GLU A 605 -0.47 10.27 -11.82
CA GLU A 605 0.43 11.23 -12.43
C GLU A 605 0.17 11.23 -13.94
N LYS A 606 0.08 12.42 -14.53
CA LYS A 606 -0.19 12.55 -15.95
C LYS A 606 0.92 11.86 -16.76
N ALA A 607 0.58 10.81 -17.52
CA ALA A 607 1.51 10.18 -18.44
C ALA A 607 1.98 11.22 -19.48
N VAL A 608 3.28 11.50 -19.50
CA VAL A 608 3.85 12.49 -20.43
C VAL A 608 4.40 11.76 -21.64
N HIS A 609 3.98 12.17 -22.84
CA HIS A 609 4.66 11.78 -24.06
C HIS A 609 6.13 12.24 -23.98
N ASP A 610 7.07 11.32 -24.22
CA ASP A 610 8.51 11.55 -24.07
C ASP A 610 9.00 12.87 -24.68
N VAL A 611 8.48 13.21 -25.86
CA VAL A 611 8.80 14.45 -26.61
C VAL A 611 8.45 15.74 -25.86
N ASP A 612 7.42 15.71 -25.01
CA ASP A 612 6.93 16.86 -24.25
C ASP A 612 7.47 16.94 -22.82
N ARG A 613 8.21 15.91 -22.35
CA ARG A 613 8.67 15.82 -20.96
C ARG A 613 9.58 16.97 -20.55
N LEU A 614 10.73 17.12 -21.21
CA LEU A 614 11.70 18.18 -20.88
C LEU A 614 11.20 19.61 -21.16
N PRO A 615 10.50 19.89 -22.27
CA PRO A 615 9.96 21.23 -22.50
C PRO A 615 8.85 21.61 -21.50
N ARG A 616 8.01 20.65 -21.07
CA ARG A 616 6.97 20.86 -20.05
C ARG A 616 7.61 21.14 -18.68
N PHE A 617 8.57 20.31 -18.28
CA PHE A 617 9.31 20.52 -17.04
C PHE A 617 10.01 21.89 -17.03
N ALA A 618 10.68 22.26 -18.13
CA ALA A 618 11.29 23.56 -18.31
C ALA A 618 10.27 24.72 -18.20
N PHE A 619 9.06 24.55 -18.71
CA PHE A 619 7.97 25.51 -18.53
C PHE A 619 7.58 25.67 -17.06
N SER A 620 7.40 24.58 -16.32
CA SER A 620 7.13 24.62 -14.88
C SER A 620 8.24 25.36 -14.11
N VAL A 621 9.50 25.08 -14.44
CA VAL A 621 10.68 25.74 -13.84
C VAL A 621 10.69 27.24 -14.11
N VAL A 622 10.44 27.65 -15.36
CA VAL A 622 10.44 29.08 -15.73
C VAL A 622 9.27 29.81 -15.07
N GLN A 623 8.06 29.22 -15.05
CA GLN A 623 6.91 29.82 -14.36
C GLN A 623 7.19 30.02 -12.87
N LYS A 624 7.70 28.99 -12.17
CA LYS A 624 8.07 29.12 -10.75
C LYS A 624 9.24 30.10 -10.54
N THR A 625 10.20 30.18 -11.47
CA THR A 625 11.28 31.18 -11.41
C THR A 625 10.75 32.62 -11.48
N LEU A 626 9.66 32.85 -12.21
CA LEU A 626 9.04 34.17 -12.33
C LEU A 626 8.19 34.55 -11.12
N SER A 627 7.55 33.57 -10.46
CA SER A 627 6.72 33.82 -9.27
C SER A 627 7.50 33.76 -7.94
N SER A 628 8.61 33.02 -7.89
CA SER A 628 9.43 32.84 -6.69
C SER A 628 10.31 34.06 -6.39
N LYS A 629 10.59 34.26 -5.10
CA LYS A 629 11.56 35.26 -4.62
C LYS A 629 13.01 34.75 -4.62
N LEU A 630 13.23 33.48 -4.95
CA LEU A 630 14.56 32.86 -4.98
C LEU A 630 15.42 33.37 -6.14
N ARG A 631 16.75 33.26 -6.00
CA ARG A 631 17.67 33.60 -7.10
C ARG A 631 17.51 32.58 -8.22
N ARG A 632 17.40 33.07 -9.47
CA ARG A 632 17.22 32.24 -10.69
C ARG A 632 18.20 31.06 -10.77
N GLY A 633 19.48 31.27 -10.47
CA GLY A 633 20.48 30.21 -10.48
C GLY A 633 20.26 29.12 -9.42
N GLY A 634 19.69 29.48 -8.27
CA GLY A 634 19.29 28.52 -7.24
C GLY A 634 18.09 27.69 -7.68
N VAL A 635 17.07 28.31 -8.28
CA VAL A 635 15.89 27.61 -8.81
C VAL A 635 16.29 26.63 -9.91
N ALA A 636 17.13 27.05 -10.85
CA ALA A 636 17.63 26.18 -11.91
C ALA A 636 18.45 25.00 -11.36
N LYS A 637 19.28 25.23 -10.34
CA LYS A 637 20.04 24.16 -9.69
C LYS A 637 19.10 23.13 -9.04
N GLN A 638 18.13 23.58 -8.24
CA GLN A 638 17.14 22.70 -7.61
C GLN A 638 16.32 21.93 -8.64
N ALA A 639 15.96 22.58 -9.75
CA ALA A 639 15.26 21.93 -10.86
C ALA A 639 16.08 20.80 -11.50
N LEU A 640 17.37 21.02 -11.76
CA LEU A 640 18.23 19.99 -12.34
C LEU A 640 18.44 18.81 -11.38
N GLU A 641 18.67 19.08 -10.10
CA GLU A 641 18.83 18.03 -9.06
C GLU A 641 17.53 17.23 -8.86
N ALA A 642 16.37 17.90 -8.84
CA ALA A 642 15.06 17.25 -8.77
C ALA A 642 14.76 16.43 -10.03
N LEU A 643 15.03 16.96 -11.22
CA LEU A 643 14.86 16.25 -12.49
C LEU A 643 15.78 15.04 -12.59
N GLN A 644 17.04 15.16 -12.16
CA GLN A 644 17.96 14.03 -12.15
C GLN A 644 17.46 12.91 -11.24
N SER A 645 17.06 13.26 -10.01
CA SER A 645 16.57 12.31 -9.01
C SER A 645 15.27 11.64 -9.44
N SER A 646 14.33 12.41 -9.99
CA SER A 646 13.05 11.89 -10.50
C SER A 646 13.21 11.08 -11.78
N THR A 647 14.08 11.49 -12.71
CA THR A 647 14.44 10.69 -13.90
C THR A 647 15.04 9.34 -13.50
N MET A 648 15.94 9.33 -12.51
CA MET A 648 16.53 8.08 -12.00
C MET A 648 15.45 7.18 -11.39
N ARG A 649 14.51 7.74 -10.60
CA ARG A 649 13.38 6.99 -10.04
C ARG A 649 12.43 6.45 -11.13
N LEU A 650 12.05 7.29 -12.08
CA LEU A 650 11.15 6.90 -13.18
C LEU A 650 11.79 5.83 -14.07
N ARG A 651 13.10 5.90 -14.32
CA ARG A 651 13.83 4.86 -15.05
C ARG A 651 13.94 3.54 -14.32
N ALA A 652 13.88 3.55 -12.99
CA ALA A 652 13.88 2.32 -12.21
C ALA A 652 12.58 1.51 -12.40
N SER A 653 11.47 2.18 -12.74
CA SER A 653 10.17 1.54 -13.00
C SER A 653 9.79 1.48 -14.48
N ASP A 654 10.32 2.37 -15.32
CA ASP A 654 10.06 2.46 -16.76
C ASP A 654 11.35 2.76 -17.55
N PHE A 655 11.93 1.71 -18.14
CA PHE A 655 13.16 1.79 -18.94
C PHE A 655 13.00 2.59 -20.24
N SER A 656 11.75 2.87 -20.68
CA SER A 656 11.50 3.68 -21.88
C SER A 656 11.81 5.16 -21.68
N VAL A 657 11.86 5.62 -20.42
CA VAL A 657 12.21 7.00 -20.06
C VAL A 657 13.69 7.26 -20.38
N PRO A 658 14.06 8.27 -21.20
CA PRO A 658 15.45 8.54 -21.55
C PRO A 658 16.35 8.87 -20.34
N PRO A 659 17.65 8.53 -20.39
CA PRO A 659 18.58 8.81 -19.29
C PRO A 659 18.70 10.31 -19.08
N TYR A 660 18.87 10.72 -17.82
CA TYR A 660 19.07 12.12 -17.48
C TYR A 660 20.26 12.69 -18.26
N SER A 661 20.07 13.89 -18.80
CA SER A 661 21.14 14.71 -19.33
C SER A 661 21.00 16.15 -18.90
N GLU A 662 22.01 16.62 -18.18
CA GLU A 662 22.06 18.02 -17.74
C GLU A 662 22.04 18.98 -18.93
N THR A 663 22.76 18.66 -20.02
CA THR A 663 22.74 19.47 -21.24
C THR A 663 21.34 19.57 -21.84
N GLN A 664 20.61 18.45 -21.93
CA GLN A 664 19.28 18.42 -22.53
C GLN A 664 18.26 19.18 -21.67
N ALA A 665 18.30 18.99 -20.35
CA ALA A 665 17.43 19.70 -19.41
C ALA A 665 17.71 21.22 -19.42
N TYR A 666 18.98 21.60 -19.31
CA TYR A 666 19.38 23.00 -19.32
C TYR A 666 19.06 23.69 -20.64
N PHE A 667 19.23 23.01 -21.77
CA PHE A 667 18.82 23.50 -23.08
C PHE A 667 17.35 23.91 -23.08
N TRP A 668 16.45 23.03 -22.63
CA TRP A 668 15.02 23.34 -22.61
C TRP A 668 14.66 24.47 -21.66
N ILE A 669 15.29 24.55 -20.47
CA ILE A 669 15.11 25.67 -19.55
C ILE A 669 15.49 27.00 -20.23
N GLN A 670 16.60 27.04 -20.96
CA GLN A 670 17.04 28.25 -21.67
C GLN A 670 16.10 28.63 -22.82
N ILE A 671 15.65 27.64 -23.61
CA ILE A 671 14.73 27.86 -24.73
C ILE A 671 13.39 28.42 -24.25
N ILE A 672 12.77 27.80 -23.23
CA ILE A 672 11.50 28.27 -22.68
C ILE A 672 11.65 29.64 -22.03
N HIS A 673 12.77 29.90 -21.35
CA HIS A 673 13.05 31.22 -20.79
C HIS A 673 13.21 32.30 -21.88
N ALA A 674 13.89 31.99 -22.99
CA ALA A 674 14.03 32.89 -24.14
C ALA A 674 12.68 33.17 -24.81
N TYR A 675 11.83 32.16 -24.99
CA TYR A 675 10.45 32.33 -25.47
C TYR A 675 9.64 33.24 -24.53
N THR A 676 9.71 33.00 -23.23
CA THR A 676 8.96 33.78 -22.23
C THR A 676 9.42 35.24 -22.23
N ARG A 677 10.73 35.51 -22.28
CA ARG A 677 11.28 36.86 -22.43
C ARG A 677 10.84 37.56 -23.71
N SER A 678 10.62 36.81 -24.78
CA SER A 678 10.14 37.36 -26.05
C SER A 678 8.71 37.88 -25.93
N LEU A 679 7.88 37.27 -25.09
CA LEU A 679 6.52 37.73 -24.78
C LEU A 679 6.51 38.94 -23.85
N GLU A 680 7.40 38.99 -22.86
CA GLU A 680 7.51 40.13 -21.93
C GLU A 680 7.83 41.47 -22.64
N ALA A 681 8.44 41.41 -23.83
CA ALA A 681 8.71 42.59 -24.66
C ALA A 681 7.44 43.23 -25.24
N GLU A 682 6.33 42.48 -25.36
CA GLU A 682 5.01 42.98 -25.73
C GLU A 682 4.09 42.99 -24.49
N ALA A 683 4.00 44.15 -23.82
CA ALA A 683 3.36 44.36 -22.50
C ALA A 683 1.89 43.89 -22.32
N SER A 684 1.25 43.28 -23.33
CA SER A 684 -0.15 42.83 -23.31
C SER A 684 -0.36 41.30 -23.31
N GLU A 685 0.69 40.47 -23.34
CA GLU A 685 0.55 39.01 -23.57
C GLU A 685 1.13 38.07 -22.50
N SER A 686 1.35 38.55 -21.27
CA SER A 686 1.83 37.77 -20.12
C SER A 686 0.78 36.81 -19.50
N GLN A 687 -0.11 36.23 -20.31
CA GLN A 687 -1.34 35.56 -19.84
C GLN A 687 -1.40 34.04 -20.09
N PHE A 688 -0.44 33.45 -20.81
CA PHE A 688 -0.46 32.01 -21.08
C PHE A 688 0.08 31.20 -19.90
N THR A 689 -0.81 30.72 -19.04
CA THR A 689 -0.48 29.99 -17.81
C THR A 689 -0.43 28.46 -17.95
N THR A 690 -0.68 27.93 -19.16
CA THR A 690 -0.71 26.48 -19.42
C THR A 690 0.33 26.10 -20.49
N TYR A 691 1.00 24.96 -20.30
CA TYR A 691 2.01 24.47 -21.24
C TYR A 691 1.42 24.19 -22.63
N GLU A 692 0.19 23.71 -22.72
CA GLU A 692 -0.49 23.33 -23.96
C GLU A 692 -0.77 24.56 -24.84
N ALA A 693 -1.16 25.67 -24.22
CA ALA A 693 -1.28 26.95 -24.90
C ALA A 693 0.10 27.48 -25.32
N PHE A 694 1.12 27.35 -24.44
CA PHE A 694 2.48 27.79 -24.71
C PHE A 694 3.14 27.01 -25.87
N LYS A 695 2.98 25.69 -25.90
CA LYS A 695 3.40 24.79 -26.98
C LYS A 695 2.76 25.19 -28.31
N SER A 696 1.46 25.48 -28.30
CA SER A 696 0.73 25.92 -29.51
C SER A 696 1.18 27.29 -30.00
N LEU A 697 1.51 28.20 -29.07
CA LEU A 697 1.97 29.55 -29.39
C LEU A 697 3.32 29.54 -30.12
N PHE A 698 4.26 28.72 -29.68
CA PHE A 698 5.60 28.63 -30.24
C PHE A 698 5.80 27.49 -31.25
N ASP A 699 4.80 26.63 -31.47
CA ASP A 699 4.88 25.44 -32.32
C ASP A 699 6.01 24.49 -31.86
N ILE A 700 6.06 24.21 -30.54
CA ILE A 700 7.13 23.39 -29.94
C ILE A 700 6.98 21.93 -30.39
N LYS A 701 8.05 21.37 -30.96
CA LYS A 701 8.07 20.02 -31.59
C LYS A 701 8.91 18.99 -30.85
N GLY A 702 9.88 19.44 -30.05
CA GLY A 702 10.80 18.59 -29.31
C GLY A 702 12.13 18.31 -30.03
N ASP A 703 12.31 18.78 -31.26
CA ASP A 703 13.51 18.57 -32.09
C ASP A 703 14.36 19.85 -32.29
N GLU A 704 14.03 20.93 -31.60
CA GLU A 704 14.66 22.25 -31.66
C GLU A 704 16.17 22.20 -31.38
N TRP A 705 16.62 21.24 -30.58
CA TRP A 705 18.04 21.03 -30.26
C TRP A 705 18.90 20.78 -31.50
N ARG A 706 18.33 20.23 -32.59
CA ARG A 706 19.06 19.87 -33.82
C ARG A 706 19.69 21.05 -34.52
N GLU A 707 19.19 22.26 -34.30
CA GLU A 707 19.76 23.51 -34.82
C GLU A 707 21.05 23.90 -34.10
N TYR A 708 21.17 23.54 -32.82
CA TYR A 708 22.24 24.01 -31.92
C TYR A 708 23.31 22.94 -31.64
N TYR A 709 22.91 21.66 -31.60
CA TYR A 709 23.80 20.55 -31.28
C TYR A 709 23.94 19.53 -32.42
N SER A 710 25.13 18.97 -32.60
CA SER A 710 25.31 17.70 -33.32
C SER A 710 24.80 16.53 -32.48
N GLN A 711 24.38 15.45 -33.14
CA GLN A 711 23.90 14.26 -32.44
C GLN A 711 24.98 13.64 -31.55
N SER A 712 26.23 13.62 -32.01
CA SER A 712 27.38 13.12 -31.25
C SER A 712 27.61 13.90 -29.96
N THR A 713 27.39 15.22 -29.95
CA THR A 713 27.54 16.05 -28.74
C THR A 713 26.32 15.89 -27.84
N TRP A 714 25.11 15.93 -28.41
CA TRP A 714 23.83 15.84 -27.69
C TRP A 714 23.65 14.53 -26.90
N GLU A 715 24.17 13.42 -27.44
CA GLU A 715 24.05 12.08 -26.83
C GLU A 715 25.30 11.66 -26.05
N SER A 716 26.33 12.51 -25.99
CA SER A 716 27.62 12.20 -25.35
C SER A 716 27.50 11.99 -23.83
N ILE A 717 28.43 11.21 -23.27
CA ILE A 717 28.58 11.04 -21.81
C ILE A 717 28.82 12.40 -21.14
N ALA A 718 29.62 13.27 -21.76
CA ALA A 718 29.89 14.61 -21.25
C ALA A 718 28.60 15.44 -21.13
N ALA A 719 27.72 15.39 -22.14
CA ALA A 719 26.44 16.08 -22.12
C ALA A 719 25.48 15.53 -21.05
N ARG A 720 25.64 14.27 -20.64
CA ARG A 720 24.88 13.69 -19.52
C ARG A 720 25.35 14.19 -18.17
N MET A 721 26.68 14.28 -17.98
CA MET A 721 27.30 14.61 -16.70
C MET A 721 27.29 16.09 -16.34
N ALA A 722 27.32 16.98 -17.34
CA ALA A 722 27.36 18.42 -17.13
C ALA A 722 26.81 19.16 -18.36
N PHE A 723 26.48 20.44 -18.19
CA PHE A 723 26.16 21.29 -19.33
C PHE A 723 27.35 21.45 -20.29
N VAL A 724 27.15 21.02 -21.54
CA VAL A 724 28.07 21.21 -22.67
C VAL A 724 27.52 22.29 -23.59
N THR A 725 28.36 23.26 -23.96
CA THR A 725 27.97 24.34 -24.86
C THR A 725 27.66 23.82 -26.27
N PRO A 726 26.69 24.41 -26.98
CA PRO A 726 26.34 24.01 -28.34
C PRO A 726 27.53 24.04 -29.31
N ASP A 727 27.64 23.04 -30.17
CA ASP A 727 28.73 22.88 -31.14
C ASP A 727 28.39 23.33 -32.57
N LYS A 728 27.09 23.53 -32.91
CA LYS A 728 26.68 24.09 -34.21
C LYS A 728 26.41 25.59 -34.16
N LYS A 729 25.61 26.04 -33.19
CA LYS A 729 25.11 27.43 -33.11
C LYS A 729 24.89 27.82 -31.64
N PRO A 730 25.22 29.05 -31.22
CA PRO A 730 24.94 29.51 -29.86
C PRO A 730 23.43 29.61 -29.58
N LEU A 731 23.04 29.40 -28.32
CA LEU A 731 21.64 29.52 -27.88
C LEU A 731 21.15 30.97 -27.96
N PRO A 732 19.90 31.20 -28.40
CA PRO A 732 19.33 32.53 -28.48
C PRO A 732 18.86 33.02 -27.11
N ASN A 733 18.91 34.34 -26.90
CA ASN A 733 18.38 34.98 -25.70
C ASN A 733 16.91 35.44 -25.86
N ILE A 734 16.47 35.65 -27.11
CA ILE A 734 15.13 36.13 -27.52
C ILE A 734 14.81 35.49 -28.88
N PHE A 735 13.54 35.21 -29.13
CA PHE A 735 12.99 34.72 -30.39
C PHE A 735 12.07 35.76 -31.05
N GLY A 736 11.79 35.58 -32.35
CA GLY A 736 10.79 36.37 -33.05
C GLY A 736 9.39 36.14 -32.49
N LEU A 737 8.55 37.17 -32.51
CA LEU A 737 7.20 37.13 -31.96
C LEU A 737 6.29 36.18 -32.78
N PRO A 738 5.40 35.41 -32.12
CA PRO A 738 4.44 34.55 -32.81
C PRO A 738 3.46 35.35 -33.69
N SER A 739 2.98 34.74 -34.78
CA SER A 739 1.96 35.35 -35.63
C SER A 739 0.61 35.48 -34.89
N GLN A 740 -0.23 36.42 -35.33
CA GLN A 740 -1.57 36.61 -34.73
C GLN A 740 -2.41 35.33 -34.75
N ALA A 741 -2.34 34.53 -35.82
CA ALA A 741 -3.03 33.25 -35.90
C ALA A 741 -2.60 32.25 -34.80
N ARG A 742 -1.30 32.22 -34.45
CA ARG A 742 -0.80 31.38 -33.34
C ARG A 742 -1.26 31.91 -31.99
N LYS A 743 -1.29 33.23 -31.81
CA LYS A 743 -1.82 33.89 -30.61
C LYS A 743 -3.30 33.54 -30.40
N ASP A 744 -4.10 33.58 -31.46
CA ASP A 744 -5.53 33.24 -31.40
C ASP A 744 -5.76 31.74 -31.08
N LEU A 745 -4.97 30.85 -31.70
CA LEU A 745 -4.99 29.41 -31.39
C LEU A 745 -4.61 29.14 -29.93
N ALA A 746 -3.54 29.76 -29.43
CA ALA A 746 -3.09 29.61 -28.06
C ALA A 746 -4.15 30.08 -27.05
N ARG A 747 -4.87 31.19 -27.33
CA ARG A 747 -5.99 31.65 -26.48
C ARG A 747 -7.12 30.62 -26.45
N SER A 748 -7.47 30.03 -27.59
CA SER A 748 -8.48 28.96 -27.63
C SER A 748 -8.06 27.73 -26.83
N GLN A 749 -6.79 27.31 -26.95
CA GLN A 749 -6.25 26.18 -26.19
C GLN A 749 -6.22 26.48 -24.69
N MET A 750 -5.88 27.71 -24.30
CA MET A 750 -5.90 28.15 -22.91
C MET A 750 -7.31 28.11 -22.30
N VAL A 751 -8.33 28.60 -23.02
CA VAL A 751 -9.73 28.54 -22.56
C VAL A 751 -10.18 27.08 -22.41
N ASN A 752 -9.86 26.22 -23.37
CA ASN A 752 -10.15 24.79 -23.27
C ASN A 752 -9.42 24.15 -22.08
N ALA A 753 -8.13 24.44 -21.89
CA ALA A 753 -7.34 23.91 -20.78
C ALA A 753 -7.82 24.43 -19.40
N MET A 754 -8.31 25.67 -19.31
CA MET A 754 -8.91 26.22 -18.09
C MET A 754 -10.29 25.59 -17.79
N ASN A 755 -11.11 25.37 -18.81
CA ASN A 755 -12.38 24.66 -18.69
C ASN A 755 -12.16 23.17 -18.33
N HIS A 756 -11.10 22.54 -18.86
CA HIS A 756 -10.72 21.16 -18.53
C HIS A 756 -9.90 21.02 -17.24
N ARG A 757 -9.20 22.05 -16.74
CA ARG A 757 -8.70 22.12 -15.34
C ARG A 757 -9.87 21.99 -14.35
N SER A 758 -11.07 22.39 -14.78
CA SER A 758 -12.31 22.17 -14.04
C SER A 758 -12.90 20.75 -14.19
N ALA A 759 -12.20 19.83 -14.85
CA ALA A 759 -12.61 18.43 -15.00
C ALA A 759 -11.45 17.43 -14.73
N ASN A 760 -10.20 17.88 -14.81
CA ASN A 760 -9.01 17.05 -14.68
C ASN A 760 -8.64 16.85 -13.21
N THR A 761 -8.53 15.59 -12.79
CA THR A 761 -8.19 15.17 -11.42
C THR A 761 -6.74 14.71 -11.29
N ASP A 762 -5.95 14.77 -12.36
CA ASP A 762 -4.60 14.21 -12.38
C ASP A 762 -3.58 15.15 -11.74
N LEU A 763 -2.58 14.56 -11.08
CA LEU A 763 -1.45 15.31 -10.56
C LEU A 763 -0.47 15.68 -11.68
N PRO A 764 0.33 16.75 -11.51
CA PRO A 764 1.53 16.96 -12.30
C PRO A 764 2.43 15.73 -12.26
N PRO A 765 3.30 15.54 -13.28
CA PRO A 765 4.34 14.51 -13.24
C PRO A 765 5.19 14.62 -11.97
N SER A 766 5.67 13.48 -11.44
CA SER A 766 6.52 13.43 -10.24
C SER A 766 7.70 14.41 -10.28
N GLU A 767 8.34 14.59 -11.44
CA GLU A 767 9.46 15.52 -11.61
C GLU A 767 9.08 16.96 -11.28
N ASP A 768 7.90 17.39 -11.71
CA ASP A 768 7.35 18.72 -11.41
C ASP A 768 7.05 18.83 -9.90
N LEU A 769 6.46 17.79 -9.30
CA LEU A 769 6.14 17.76 -7.87
C LEU A 769 7.40 17.82 -7.00
N ASP A 770 8.44 17.07 -7.35
CA ASP A 770 9.71 17.01 -6.63
C ASP A 770 10.47 18.34 -6.76
N PHE A 771 10.42 18.96 -7.93
CA PHE A 771 10.93 20.32 -8.12
C PHE A 771 10.18 21.33 -7.24
N LEU A 772 8.84 21.32 -7.27
CA LEU A 772 8.02 22.21 -6.45
C LEU A 772 8.29 22.01 -4.95
N ALA A 773 8.49 20.76 -4.51
CA ALA A 773 8.83 20.42 -3.13
C ALA A 773 10.19 21.00 -2.72
N ALA A 774 11.22 20.87 -3.57
CA ALA A 774 12.53 21.48 -3.32
C ALA A 774 12.44 23.01 -3.21
N ILE A 775 11.66 23.65 -4.08
CA ILE A 775 11.45 25.10 -4.02
C ILE A 775 10.65 25.51 -2.78
N LEU A 776 9.62 24.77 -2.40
CA LEU A 776 8.83 25.05 -1.20
C LEU A 776 9.71 25.05 0.05
N ILE A 777 10.64 24.08 0.16
CA ILE A 777 11.61 24.01 1.26
C ILE A 777 12.50 25.26 1.29
N ASP A 778 13.05 25.67 0.15
CA ASP A 778 13.92 26.84 0.08
C ASP A 778 13.14 28.15 0.31
N GLU A 779 11.88 28.25 -0.11
CA GLU A 779 10.99 29.36 0.18
C GLU A 779 10.61 29.42 1.66
N ALA A 780 10.38 28.28 2.31
CA ALA A 780 10.06 28.20 3.73
C ALA A 780 11.22 28.70 4.61
N LYS A 781 12.48 28.45 4.22
CA LYS A 781 13.68 28.96 4.92
C LYS A 781 13.79 30.48 4.94
N LEU A 782 13.12 31.18 4.01
CA LEU A 782 13.13 32.64 3.94
C LEU A 782 12.05 33.28 4.82
N ILE A 783 11.15 32.49 5.42
CA ILE A 783 10.02 32.97 6.21
C ILE A 783 10.35 32.81 7.71
N PRO A 784 10.23 33.89 8.51
CA PRO A 784 10.41 33.79 9.97
C PRO A 784 9.38 32.84 10.61
N GLU A 785 9.81 32.02 11.58
CA GLU A 785 8.98 30.99 12.25
C GLU A 785 7.70 31.55 12.91
N SER A 786 7.66 32.85 13.22
CA SER A 786 6.57 33.51 13.95
C SER A 786 5.48 34.16 13.09
N GLU A 787 5.58 34.09 11.76
CA GLU A 787 4.68 34.82 10.85
C GLU A 787 3.84 33.86 9.97
N LEU A 788 2.56 33.70 10.31
CA LEU A 788 1.60 33.07 9.41
C LEU A 788 1.25 34.05 8.29
N ASN A 789 1.78 33.83 7.10
CA ASN A 789 1.34 34.53 5.89
C ASN A 789 0.60 33.54 4.98
N VAL A 790 -0.73 33.46 5.14
CA VAL A 790 -1.55 32.51 4.38
C VAL A 790 -1.57 32.79 2.87
N ALA A 791 -1.06 33.93 2.40
CA ALA A 791 -0.88 34.21 0.98
C ALA A 791 0.31 33.46 0.36
N SER A 792 1.20 32.86 1.17
CA SER A 792 2.30 32.03 0.71
C SER A 792 2.04 30.57 1.03
N HIS A 793 2.05 29.71 0.00
CA HIS A 793 1.89 28.27 0.18
C HIS A 793 2.97 27.66 1.06
N ALA A 794 4.23 28.09 0.89
CA ALA A 794 5.34 27.64 1.75
C ALA A 794 5.14 28.04 3.22
N SER A 795 4.57 29.23 3.49
CA SER A 795 4.25 29.66 4.86
C SER A 795 3.12 28.82 5.46
N LEU A 796 2.06 28.58 4.69
CA LEU A 796 0.92 27.76 5.10
C LEU A 796 1.35 26.36 5.53
N ILE A 797 2.12 25.68 4.68
CA ILE A 797 2.56 24.31 4.91
C ILE A 797 3.56 24.23 6.07
N ASN A 798 4.52 25.16 6.16
CA ASN A 798 5.48 25.23 7.27
C ASN A 798 4.78 25.49 8.61
N TYR A 799 3.83 26.42 8.65
CA TYR A 799 3.04 26.71 9.84
C TYR A 799 2.25 25.49 10.32
N LEU A 800 1.52 24.84 9.42
CA LEU A 800 0.74 23.63 9.74
C LEU A 800 1.63 22.51 10.28
N PHE A 801 2.78 22.29 9.66
CA PHE A 801 3.75 21.29 10.08
C PHE A 801 4.27 21.56 11.50
N ASN A 802 4.77 22.77 11.77
CA ASN A 802 5.32 23.14 13.09
C ASN A 802 4.25 23.02 14.17
N ARG A 803 3.04 23.53 13.89
CA ARG A 803 1.94 23.55 14.85
C ARG A 803 1.40 22.16 15.19
N LEU A 804 1.32 21.25 14.22
CA LEU A 804 0.86 19.88 14.44
C LEU A 804 1.93 18.98 15.05
N THR A 805 3.21 19.39 15.08
CA THR A 805 4.34 18.64 15.64
C THR A 805 4.82 19.16 17.02
N GLU A 806 4.56 20.43 17.38
CA GLU A 806 5.03 21.07 18.63
C GLU A 806 4.55 20.43 19.95
N LYS A 807 3.35 19.83 19.99
CA LYS A 807 2.82 19.23 21.24
C LYS A 807 3.49 17.92 21.65
N THR A 808 4.39 17.37 20.84
CA THR A 808 5.22 16.22 21.21
C THR A 808 6.33 16.60 22.19
N LYS A 809 6.74 17.88 22.24
CA LYS A 809 7.79 18.38 23.16
C LYS A 809 7.28 18.85 24.52
N SER A 810 6.02 19.30 24.65
CA SER A 810 5.50 19.90 25.90
C SER A 810 4.60 18.99 26.76
N ALA A 811 4.43 17.71 26.38
CA ALA A 811 3.52 16.80 27.08
C ALA A 811 4.02 16.28 28.45
N ALA A 812 5.16 16.77 28.95
CA ALA A 812 5.66 16.44 30.29
C ALA A 812 4.98 17.22 31.43
N THR A 813 4.22 18.29 31.15
CA THR A 813 3.68 19.18 32.20
C THR A 813 2.34 19.83 31.82
N SER A 814 1.24 19.08 31.75
CA SER A 814 -0.09 19.69 31.93
C SER A 814 -1.19 18.64 32.14
N THR A 815 -1.80 18.66 33.33
CA THR A 815 -3.05 17.96 33.63
C THR A 815 -4.20 18.97 33.64
N LYS A 816 -5.36 18.54 33.10
CA LYS A 816 -6.71 19.16 33.14
C LYS A 816 -7.05 20.26 32.11
N ARG A 817 -7.78 19.88 31.05
CA ARG A 817 -9.18 20.27 30.71
C ARG A 817 -9.51 19.69 29.32
N GLY A 818 -10.79 19.39 29.09
CA GLY A 818 -11.25 18.79 27.83
C GLY A 818 -11.14 19.78 26.68
N ASP A 819 -10.42 19.42 25.62
CA ASP A 819 -10.24 20.23 24.42
C ASP A 819 -10.28 19.33 23.18
N ALA A 820 -10.87 19.86 22.09
CA ALA A 820 -10.90 19.22 20.78
C ALA A 820 -9.49 18.78 20.31
N SER A 821 -9.41 17.82 19.38
CA SER A 821 -8.10 17.40 18.84
C SER A 821 -7.30 18.63 18.36
N LEU A 822 -5.97 18.64 18.54
CA LEU A 822 -5.08 19.76 18.15
C LEU A 822 -5.29 20.18 16.68
N ALA A 823 -5.66 19.24 15.83
CA ALA A 823 -6.01 19.50 14.44
C ALA A 823 -7.34 20.24 14.29
N SER A 824 -8.35 19.88 15.08
CA SER A 824 -9.63 20.59 15.12
C SER A 824 -9.46 22.04 15.61
N SER A 825 -8.64 22.27 16.63
CA SER A 825 -8.37 23.65 17.10
C SER A 825 -7.56 24.44 16.07
N THR A 826 -6.57 23.81 15.43
CA THR A 826 -5.75 24.45 14.38
C THR A 826 -6.59 24.81 13.15
N ALA A 827 -7.51 23.92 12.73
CA ALA A 827 -8.42 24.19 11.62
C ALA A 827 -9.39 25.35 11.94
N LEU A 828 -9.90 25.43 13.17
CA LEU A 828 -10.79 26.52 13.57
C LEU A 828 -10.08 27.88 13.58
N GLU A 829 -8.84 27.94 14.06
CA GLU A 829 -8.05 29.19 14.03
C GLU A 829 -7.70 29.63 12.61
N MET A 830 -7.38 28.68 11.72
CA MET A 830 -7.11 28.99 10.31
C MET A 830 -8.37 29.35 9.51
N ALA A 831 -9.53 28.86 9.93
CA ALA A 831 -10.80 29.14 9.27
C ALA A 831 -11.14 30.65 9.27
N GLU A 832 -10.64 31.42 10.24
CA GLU A 832 -10.80 32.88 10.28
C GLU A 832 -10.18 33.59 9.08
N TRP A 833 -9.16 32.99 8.45
CA TRP A 833 -8.38 33.58 7.37
C TRP A 833 -8.64 32.94 6.00
N THR A 834 -8.98 31.64 5.98
CA THR A 834 -9.10 30.83 4.74
C THR A 834 -10.49 30.27 4.49
N GLY A 835 -11.36 30.27 5.50
CA GLY A 835 -12.62 29.53 5.48
C GLY A 835 -12.46 28.09 5.97
N LEU A 836 -13.54 27.53 6.51
CA LEU A 836 -13.48 26.27 7.26
C LEU A 836 -13.15 25.06 6.36
N THR A 837 -13.65 25.00 5.13
CA THR A 837 -13.33 23.91 4.20
C THR A 837 -11.85 23.90 3.82
N GLN A 838 -11.27 25.07 3.53
CA GLN A 838 -9.86 25.19 3.16
C GLN A 838 -8.93 24.82 4.32
N ALA A 839 -9.23 25.33 5.51
CA ALA A 839 -8.49 25.01 6.73
C ALA A 839 -8.52 23.51 7.04
N MET A 840 -9.72 22.91 7.01
CA MET A 840 -9.90 21.47 7.26
C MET A 840 -9.20 20.61 6.22
N PHE A 841 -9.24 21.00 4.93
CA PHE A 841 -8.56 20.27 3.86
C PHE A 841 -7.06 20.17 4.12
N TRP A 842 -6.38 21.31 4.31
CA TRP A 842 -4.93 21.33 4.48
C TRP A 842 -4.49 20.68 5.81
N VAL A 843 -5.22 20.92 6.91
CA VAL A 843 -4.97 20.23 8.18
C VAL A 843 -5.07 18.71 8.01
N GLN A 844 -6.10 18.23 7.30
CA GLN A 844 -6.28 16.80 7.06
C GLN A 844 -5.16 16.21 6.18
N GLN A 845 -4.72 16.91 5.12
CA GLN A 845 -3.60 16.46 4.29
C GLN A 845 -2.31 16.33 5.10
N ILE A 846 -2.01 17.32 5.94
CA ILE A 846 -0.82 17.30 6.80
C ILE A 846 -0.92 16.19 7.86
N GLN A 847 -2.09 15.98 8.47
CA GLN A 847 -2.27 14.89 9.43
C GLN A 847 -2.14 13.50 8.83
N ILE A 848 -2.62 13.29 7.60
CA ILE A 848 -2.43 12.03 6.87
C ILE A 848 -0.94 11.81 6.61
N ALA A 849 -0.23 12.85 6.17
CA ALA A 849 1.21 12.82 5.93
C ALA A 849 2.03 12.60 7.22
N LEU A 850 1.54 13.05 8.37
CA LEU A 850 2.17 12.85 9.69
C LEU A 850 1.80 11.51 10.37
N ALA A 851 0.84 10.75 9.85
CA ALA A 851 0.29 9.57 10.53
C ALA A 851 1.34 8.48 10.76
N GLY A 852 1.73 8.28 12.04
CA GLY A 852 2.67 7.25 12.47
C GLY A 852 4.13 7.69 12.60
N ARG A 853 4.46 8.95 12.32
CA ARG A 853 5.83 9.49 12.46
C ARG A 853 5.90 10.43 13.65
N LYS A 854 6.71 10.08 14.65
CA LYS A 854 7.04 10.95 15.78
C LYS A 854 8.50 11.34 15.60
N GLU A 855 8.76 12.63 15.37
CA GLU A 855 10.08 13.22 15.11
C GLU A 855 10.54 13.13 13.64
N ILE A 856 10.02 14.03 12.81
CA ILE A 856 10.48 14.27 11.42
C ILE A 856 10.81 15.76 11.27
N VAL A 857 11.80 16.14 10.46
CA VAL A 857 12.07 17.56 10.14
C VAL A 857 11.30 18.02 8.90
N PHE A 858 11.06 19.32 8.77
CA PHE A 858 10.22 19.89 7.69
C PHE A 858 10.68 19.48 6.29
N GLU A 859 12.00 19.42 6.06
CA GLU A 859 12.55 19.07 4.75
C GLU A 859 12.24 17.63 4.35
N GLU A 860 12.43 16.68 5.27
CA GLU A 860 12.14 15.25 5.07
C GLU A 860 10.64 15.02 4.90
N PHE A 861 9.83 15.75 5.68
CA PHE A 861 8.38 15.70 5.60
C PHE A 861 7.88 16.10 4.20
N ILE A 862 8.39 17.20 3.63
CA ILE A 862 7.98 17.67 2.31
C ILE A 862 8.53 16.79 1.18
N LYS A 863 9.80 16.33 1.27
CA LYS A 863 10.37 15.41 0.27
C LYS A 863 9.63 14.07 0.23
N GLY A 864 9.20 13.55 1.39
CA GLY A 864 8.40 12.34 1.48
C GLY A 864 6.93 12.51 1.06
N ASN A 865 6.48 13.75 0.86
CA ASN A 865 5.10 14.09 0.52
C ASN A 865 5.06 15.22 -0.52
N SER A 866 5.75 15.07 -1.65
CA SER A 866 5.93 16.13 -2.66
C SER A 866 4.61 16.67 -3.24
N VAL A 867 3.54 15.88 -3.17
CA VAL A 867 2.16 16.29 -3.50
C VAL A 867 1.69 17.51 -2.69
N LEU A 868 2.16 17.68 -1.45
CA LEU A 868 1.82 18.84 -0.62
C LEU A 868 2.39 20.15 -1.17
N ALA A 869 3.42 20.10 -2.01
CA ALA A 869 3.98 21.27 -2.66
C ALA A 869 3.15 21.77 -3.85
N PHE A 870 2.16 21.00 -4.29
CA PHE A 870 1.25 21.38 -5.36
C PHE A 870 0.15 22.30 -4.84
N GLU A 871 0.25 23.60 -5.14
CA GLU A 871 -0.69 24.65 -4.71
C GLU A 871 -2.14 24.37 -5.16
N ASP A 872 -2.29 23.79 -6.35
CA ASP A 872 -3.59 23.46 -6.97
C ASP A 872 -4.16 22.09 -6.49
N LEU A 873 -3.53 21.42 -5.51
CA LEU A 873 -3.99 20.14 -4.96
C LEU A 873 -5.47 20.11 -4.54
N PRO A 874 -6.06 21.16 -3.94
CA PRO A 874 -7.48 21.16 -3.61
C PRO A 874 -8.39 20.89 -4.81
N PHE A 875 -8.00 21.32 -6.02
CA PHE A 875 -8.81 21.15 -7.22
C PHE A 875 -8.82 19.70 -7.76
N VAL A 876 -7.99 18.82 -7.21
CA VAL A 876 -8.12 17.37 -7.42
C VAL A 876 -9.36 16.82 -6.70
N TYR A 877 -9.73 17.43 -5.56
CA TYR A 877 -10.80 16.98 -4.68
C TYR A 877 -12.08 17.80 -4.85
N TYR A 878 -11.95 19.10 -5.11
CA TYR A 878 -13.05 20.06 -5.20
C TYR A 878 -13.17 20.67 -6.60
N SER A 879 -14.39 20.93 -7.06
CA SER A 879 -14.60 21.84 -8.18
C SER A 879 -14.25 23.28 -7.80
N PRO A 880 -13.71 24.11 -8.72
CA PRO A 880 -13.47 25.53 -8.47
C PRO A 880 -14.72 26.27 -7.98
N GLN A 881 -15.90 25.88 -8.47
CA GLN A 881 -17.17 26.44 -8.05
C GLN A 881 -17.47 26.13 -6.58
N LEU A 882 -17.29 24.87 -6.15
CA LEU A 882 -17.50 24.47 -4.77
C LEU A 882 -16.44 25.06 -3.83
N TRP A 883 -15.17 25.03 -4.24
CA TRP A 883 -14.04 25.57 -3.46
C TRP A 883 -14.16 27.07 -3.19
N ALA A 884 -14.74 27.82 -4.13
CA ALA A 884 -14.97 29.27 -4.03
C ALA A 884 -16.35 29.64 -3.45
N SER A 885 -17.19 28.68 -3.08
CA SER A 885 -18.55 28.92 -2.59
C SER A 885 -18.57 29.57 -1.20
N ILE A 886 -19.67 30.27 -0.89
CA ILE A 886 -19.88 30.88 0.44
C ILE A 886 -19.99 29.77 1.49
N GLU A 887 -20.57 28.64 1.13
CA GLU A 887 -20.76 27.45 1.95
C GLU A 887 -19.42 26.81 2.33
N ALA A 888 -18.46 26.72 1.39
CA ALA A 888 -17.11 26.22 1.67
C ALA A 888 -16.29 27.19 2.54
N ARG A 889 -16.59 28.49 2.45
CA ARG A 889 -15.97 29.51 3.31
C ARG A 889 -16.54 29.47 4.73
N ASP A 890 -17.86 29.46 4.86
CA ASP A 890 -18.57 29.63 6.14
C ASP A 890 -18.79 28.28 6.87
N GLY A 891 -18.56 27.15 6.19
CA GLY A 891 -18.73 25.79 6.72
C GLY A 891 -17.76 24.78 6.11
N TYR A 892 -17.78 23.54 6.63
CA TYR A 892 -17.06 22.42 6.03
C TYR A 892 -17.96 21.72 5.02
N VAL A 893 -17.52 21.67 3.77
CA VAL A 893 -18.20 20.99 2.67
C VAL A 893 -17.35 19.81 2.21
N MET A 894 -17.98 18.67 1.96
CA MET A 894 -17.26 17.49 1.46
C MET A 894 -16.81 17.69 0.00
N PRO A 895 -15.70 17.06 -0.41
CA PRO A 895 -15.25 17.06 -1.81
C PRO A 895 -16.32 16.52 -2.77
N ASP A 896 -16.47 17.15 -3.94
CA ASP A 896 -17.39 16.74 -5.01
C ASP A 896 -16.70 15.97 -6.15
N ARG A 897 -15.37 16.04 -6.27
CA ARG A 897 -14.61 15.30 -7.31
C ARG A 897 -14.04 13.99 -6.81
N ARG A 898 -13.34 14.02 -5.67
CA ARG A 898 -12.66 12.85 -5.10
C ARG A 898 -12.83 12.84 -3.60
N GLY A 899 -13.22 11.70 -3.02
CA GLY A 899 -13.33 11.58 -1.58
C GLY A 899 -11.99 11.85 -0.86
N LEU A 900 -12.03 12.63 0.22
CA LEU A 900 -10.91 12.75 1.15
C LEU A 900 -10.82 11.47 1.98
N SER A 901 -9.65 10.83 1.99
CA SER A 901 -9.38 9.73 2.92
C SER A 901 -9.51 10.28 4.35
N SER A 902 -10.53 9.85 5.08
CA SER A 902 -10.72 10.30 6.45
C SER A 902 -9.62 9.72 7.35
N ILE A 903 -9.15 10.48 8.33
CA ILE A 903 -8.28 9.95 9.39
C ILE A 903 -9.01 8.84 10.18
N ALA A 904 -10.35 8.83 10.15
CA ALA A 904 -11.21 7.76 10.66
C ALA A 904 -11.30 6.53 9.72
N SER A 905 -10.91 6.65 8.45
CA SER A 905 -10.67 5.55 7.49
C SER A 905 -9.23 5.05 7.53
N GLY A 906 -8.41 5.61 8.43
CA GLY A 906 -7.08 5.14 8.84
C GLY A 906 -7.10 4.11 9.98
N ARG A 907 -8.23 3.43 10.21
CA ARG A 907 -8.25 2.08 10.84
C ARG A 907 -8.10 0.97 9.79
N ALA A 908 -7.44 1.28 8.69
CA ALA A 908 -6.71 0.30 7.90
C ALA A 908 -5.30 0.26 8.49
N LYS A 909 -5.06 -0.63 9.46
CA LYS A 909 -3.78 -0.96 10.13
C LYS A 909 -4.16 -1.74 11.40
N HIS A 910 -3.72 -2.98 11.60
CA HIS A 910 -2.36 -3.47 11.43
C HIS A 910 -2.32 -4.90 10.93
#